data_AF-A0A5R8KHS8-F1
#
_entry.id   AF-A0A5R8KHS8-F1
#
_cell.length_a   1.000
_cell.length_b   1.000
_cell.length_c   1.000
_cell.angle_alpha   90.00
_cell.angle_beta   90.00
_cell.angle_gamma   90.00
#
_symmetry.space_group_name_H-M   'P 1'
#
loop_
_entity.id
_entity.type
_entity.pdbx_description
1 polymer ?
#
loop_
_entity_poly.entity_id
_entity_poly.type
_entity_poly.pdbx_seq_one_letter_code
_entity_poly.pdbx_strand_id
1 'polypeptide(L)'
;MTTPLPPILEEKLAAFRRRVWLIKLTEGLLAGLFGLALSYLLVFVLDRFFETPTSVRLAILLTGTSVLALGLPLKWHRWVWRQRKLEDAARLIRKKFPRLGDQLLGLVELAHLESGQGGRSETLVRAAMQQTAEAVKDRDFTEAVPHARHRPWAFACTALLAIAIAALILVPDAARNALARWLTPWQNIERYTFARVEKLPSTLVVPIAENFDLNIQLAANTQWTPQSANARIPNQPTLTAGLDPKKTYPFTFPAQKADTTLSLRLGDIRQTLQLHPRPRPELTHLTAHLRLPSYLQYKTEPQQEIHSGTFTLLRGTEAAIEATASRDLAHAEMDGQIQTVKAATIRTSYRQIENPTQHQLTWRDQHGLTPREPLTLTLNPTEDQPPKVNARRDSNEQVILETETITLDLNINDDYGVREAGLEWQGLSPAPDGKTLTGSKITGGGNPEARQFETRATFSPARDKVPPQTIELRAWATDYLPDRPRTRSTPFLLHILNPTDHALWLTDQFSRWLQVARESYDREQQLHETNRELRALSPSELDRPENRRRAQQQAAAETANANRLDQLTDSGRDLVKQATRNPEFDGARLESLATLLKSLDSIAETRMPSVADLLKQSSTAPTKPSSSSSSSPPKPSPTDSATKPDSSSAPTDPNSPQSPSPVKSSSSSLSSSSPKNDPQTPQSPSKPSDPDTQSSPSPSPTPPQPPSPSLPPDKLASHTQTPPPPTPPSPPKPPTPPKFSLPKTTLGAAPGDAPPPPPESPAQRAMENAVTEQKDLLEEFAKVTDQLSEILSSLEASTFVKRLKAASKKQLTISTDLNQKTLTAFGLTTNPTPANATPIVTRQKTEAETVRIIQSDLEAFQQRKPDLHFRKVLDQMRETEIVRALSQTPERTEKNLSGQSIVSAEHWADILDRWAEEMVAASNCSNCSAASGPSLPPEIVLKVMQALRDEMNLRDETRELDTAKSALSAELYVQSAAQLTKKQQAIRDLTHSAIDDINALPRAKQNFEKELALLTRVTFVMTEARDLLAKPDTGAPTVAAETEAIELLLQAQRQPPGGGGGGGGDPGGGGTAQSASATALSELGPGSDAKAQPVQREVKQSTGKAGREFPEEFKNGLDTYFNTLESSPEADAQAP
;
A
#
# COMPACT_ATOMS: atom_id res chain seq x y z
N MET A 1 40.04 28.92 132.27
CA MET A 1 39.20 29.84 131.47
C MET A 1 40.12 30.60 130.53
N THR A 2 39.80 30.72 129.24
CA THR A 2 40.61 31.51 128.30
C THR A 2 40.52 33.00 128.64
N THR A 3 41.63 33.73 128.53
CA THR A 3 41.59 35.18 128.67
C THR A 3 41.09 35.77 127.34
N PRO A 4 39.96 36.50 127.31
CA PRO A 4 39.48 37.06 126.06
C PRO A 4 40.49 38.10 125.55
N LEU A 5 40.82 38.05 124.26
CA LEU A 5 41.60 39.12 123.64
C LEU A 5 40.84 40.45 123.77
N PRO A 6 41.55 41.59 123.87
CA PRO A 6 40.91 42.90 123.79
C PRO A 6 40.06 43.00 122.50
N PRO A 7 38.79 43.44 122.58
CA PRO A 7 37.87 43.39 121.43
C PRO A 7 38.39 44.18 120.23
N ILE A 8 39.12 45.27 120.47
CA ILE A 8 39.79 46.09 119.44
C ILE A 8 40.80 45.28 118.60
N LEU A 9 41.54 44.36 119.22
CA LEU A 9 42.53 43.53 118.53
C LEU A 9 41.86 42.43 117.71
N GLU A 10 40.81 41.79 118.26
CA GLU A 10 40.02 40.81 117.52
C GLU A 10 39.32 41.45 116.32
N GLU A 11 38.69 42.62 116.51
CA GLU A 11 38.01 43.35 115.45
C GLU A 11 38.98 43.77 114.34
N LYS A 12 40.14 44.35 114.67
CA LYS A 12 41.17 44.73 113.68
C LYS A 12 41.72 43.53 112.91
N LEU A 13 42.00 42.40 113.57
CA LEU A 13 42.47 41.17 112.92
C LEU A 13 41.38 40.53 112.05
N ALA A 14 40.13 40.50 112.52
CA ALA A 14 38.99 40.01 111.76
C ALA A 14 38.68 40.90 110.54
N ALA A 15 38.80 42.23 110.67
CA ALA A 15 38.66 43.18 109.58
C ALA A 15 39.78 43.01 108.53
N PHE A 16 41.03 42.83 108.95
CA PHE A 16 42.13 42.52 108.03
C PHE A 16 41.89 41.19 107.30
N ARG A 17 41.50 40.12 108.00
CA ARG A 17 41.14 38.82 107.40
C ARG A 17 40.00 38.97 106.37
N ARG A 18 38.90 39.65 106.72
CA ARG A 18 37.79 39.96 105.79
C ARG A 18 38.29 40.71 104.55
N ARG A 19 39.21 41.66 104.71
CA ARG A 19 39.78 42.44 103.59
C ARG A 19 40.72 41.63 102.71
N VAL A 20 41.51 40.70 103.27
CA VAL A 20 42.31 39.73 102.50
C VAL A 20 41.40 38.83 101.66
N TRP A 21 40.34 38.27 102.25
CA TRP A 21 39.35 37.46 101.54
C TRP A 21 38.69 38.25 100.41
N LEU A 22 38.17 39.44 100.69
CA LEU A 22 37.50 40.29 99.70
C LEU A 22 38.43 40.68 98.55
N ILE A 23 39.67 41.10 98.82
CA ILE A 23 40.65 41.46 97.77
C ILE A 23 41.06 40.24 96.93
N LYS A 24 41.21 39.05 97.52
CA LYS A 24 41.65 37.86 96.77
C LYS A 24 40.54 37.17 96.00
N LEU A 25 39.30 37.21 96.49
CA LEU A 25 38.12 36.76 95.76
C LEU A 25 37.76 37.72 94.61
N THR A 26 37.78 39.03 94.83
CA THR A 26 37.59 40.01 93.73
C THR A 26 38.67 39.87 92.65
N GLU A 27 39.93 39.65 93.01
CA GLU A 27 41.01 39.33 92.05
C GLU A 27 40.77 38.01 91.29
N GLY A 28 40.00 37.06 91.84
CA GLY A 28 39.59 35.83 91.16
C GLY A 28 38.43 36.05 90.20
N LEU A 29 37.40 36.76 90.67
CA LEU A 29 36.19 37.08 89.91
C LEU A 29 36.50 37.99 88.71
N LEU A 30 37.33 39.03 88.90
CA LEU A 30 37.77 39.92 87.81
C LEU A 30 38.60 39.18 86.75
N ALA A 31 39.43 38.21 87.15
CA ALA A 31 40.19 37.39 86.20
C ALA A 31 39.27 36.44 85.39
N GLY A 32 38.23 35.89 86.03
CA GLY A 32 37.22 35.08 85.35
C GLY A 32 36.35 35.90 84.39
N LEU A 33 35.89 37.09 84.80
CA LEU A 33 35.16 38.02 83.93
C LEU A 33 35.99 38.47 82.73
N PHE A 34 37.28 38.75 82.93
CA PHE A 34 38.22 39.01 81.83
C PHE A 34 38.30 37.84 80.84
N GLY A 35 38.40 36.60 81.34
CA GLY A 35 38.43 35.40 80.50
C GLY A 35 37.18 35.24 79.63
N LEU A 36 35.99 35.51 80.20
CA LEU A 36 34.74 35.51 79.46
C LEU A 36 34.68 36.62 78.41
N ALA A 37 34.99 37.87 78.78
CA ALA A 37 34.98 39.02 77.88
C ALA A 37 35.96 38.85 76.70
N LEU A 38 37.15 38.31 76.96
CA LEU A 38 38.13 37.98 75.93
C LEU A 38 37.63 36.89 74.98
N SER A 39 36.98 35.84 75.51
CA SER A 39 36.45 34.73 74.70
C SER A 39 35.32 35.18 73.76
N TYR A 40 34.46 36.10 74.20
CA TYR A 40 33.43 36.71 73.35
C TYR A 40 34.06 37.56 72.22
N LEU A 41 34.98 38.46 72.58
CA LEU A 41 35.66 39.32 71.59
C LEU A 41 36.43 38.50 70.54
N LEU A 42 36.99 37.36 70.94
CA LEU A 42 37.70 36.46 70.02
C LEU A 42 36.74 35.78 69.03
N VAL A 43 35.52 35.39 69.44
CA VAL A 43 34.47 34.92 68.50
C VAL A 43 34.02 36.06 67.57
N PHE A 44 33.77 37.26 68.10
CA PHE A 44 33.37 38.44 67.31
C PHE A 44 34.39 38.80 66.22
N VAL A 45 35.70 38.73 66.54
CA VAL A 45 36.76 38.97 65.55
C VAL A 45 36.88 37.81 64.56
N LEU A 46 36.84 36.55 65.00
CA LEU A 46 36.98 35.41 64.09
C LEU A 46 35.83 35.30 63.08
N ASP A 47 34.58 35.54 63.51
CA ASP A 47 33.41 35.50 62.62
C ASP A 47 33.56 36.49 61.44
N ARG A 48 34.25 37.63 61.62
CA ARG A 48 34.50 38.60 60.53
C ARG A 48 35.26 37.99 59.34
N PHE A 49 36.16 37.04 59.60
CA PHE A 49 37.07 36.49 58.58
C PHE A 49 36.71 35.08 58.15
N PHE A 50 36.22 34.26 59.10
CA PHE A 50 35.95 32.83 58.90
C PHE A 50 34.54 32.50 59.41
N GLU A 51 33.94 31.46 58.86
CA GLU A 51 32.78 30.86 59.50
C GLU A 51 33.26 30.00 60.66
N THR A 52 33.13 30.49 61.91
CA THR A 52 33.68 29.76 63.06
C THR A 52 32.92 28.45 63.31
N PRO A 53 33.57 27.27 63.16
CA PRO A 53 32.89 26.02 63.37
C PRO A 53 32.52 25.84 64.84
N THR A 54 31.44 25.10 65.09
CA THR A 54 30.89 24.82 66.42
C THR A 54 31.93 24.30 67.41
N SER A 55 32.87 23.47 66.96
CA SER A 55 34.00 22.98 67.76
C SER A 55 34.93 24.08 68.25
N VAL A 56 35.28 25.04 67.38
CA VAL A 56 36.14 26.19 67.73
C VAL A 56 35.41 27.15 68.66
N ARG A 57 34.14 27.46 68.39
CA ARG A 57 33.31 28.29 69.29
C ARG A 57 33.21 27.68 70.70
N LEU A 58 32.99 26.37 70.78
CA LEU A 58 32.91 25.62 72.03
C LEU A 58 34.27 25.58 72.77
N ALA A 59 35.38 25.37 72.06
CA ALA A 59 36.72 25.41 72.65
C ALA A 59 37.07 26.80 73.24
N ILE A 60 36.71 27.89 72.53
CA ILE A 60 36.89 29.26 73.00
C ILE A 60 36.06 29.53 74.27
N LEU A 61 34.79 29.13 74.27
CA LEU A 61 33.91 29.26 75.43
C LEU A 61 34.45 28.48 76.64
N LEU A 62 34.79 27.19 76.46
CA LEU A 62 35.35 26.35 77.53
C LEU A 62 36.64 26.93 78.11
N THR A 63 37.53 27.46 77.26
CA THR A 63 38.79 28.08 77.69
C THR A 63 38.52 29.34 78.51
N GLY A 64 37.59 30.21 78.06
CA GLY A 64 37.17 31.41 78.79
C GLY A 64 36.52 31.09 80.14
N THR A 65 35.61 30.12 80.18
CA THR A 65 34.93 29.70 81.43
C THR A 65 35.87 29.00 82.42
N SER A 66 36.88 28.26 81.94
CA SER A 66 37.83 27.52 82.79
C SER A 66 38.60 28.43 83.75
N VAL A 67 38.91 29.67 83.33
CA VAL A 67 39.59 30.66 84.18
C VAL A 67 38.75 31.00 85.43
N LEU A 68 37.43 31.12 85.27
CA LEU A 68 36.51 31.35 86.39
C LEU A 68 36.28 30.04 87.19
N ALA A 69 35.96 28.95 86.50
CA ALA A 69 35.55 27.67 87.08
C ALA A 69 36.65 26.99 87.90
N LEU A 70 37.92 27.07 87.47
CA LEU A 70 39.07 26.53 88.21
C LEU A 70 39.73 27.60 89.09
N GLY A 71 39.86 28.84 88.59
CA GLY A 71 40.59 29.90 89.28
C GLY A 71 39.90 30.40 90.56
N LEU A 72 38.57 30.48 90.59
CA LEU A 72 37.83 30.97 91.75
C LEU A 72 37.83 29.97 92.92
N PRO A 73 37.55 28.65 92.74
CA PRO A 73 37.64 27.67 93.83
C PRO A 73 39.07 27.51 94.37
N LEU A 74 40.09 27.53 93.51
CA LEU A 74 41.49 27.49 93.95
C LEU A 74 41.86 28.69 94.81
N LYS A 75 41.41 29.90 94.45
CA LYS A 75 41.61 31.10 95.28
C LYS A 75 40.79 31.05 96.58
N TRP A 76 39.56 30.55 96.55
CA TRP A 76 38.72 30.34 97.74
C TRP A 76 39.39 29.37 98.72
N HIS A 77 39.83 28.19 98.27
CA HIS A 77 40.53 27.22 99.12
C HIS A 77 41.83 27.81 99.68
N ARG A 78 42.64 28.49 98.85
CA ARG A 78 43.94 29.04 99.28
C ARG A 78 43.84 30.20 100.27
N TRP A 79 42.83 31.07 100.16
CA TRP A 79 42.73 32.31 100.95
C TRP A 79 41.61 32.32 101.97
N VAL A 80 40.47 31.67 101.73
CA VAL A 80 39.35 31.59 102.68
C VAL A 80 39.45 30.34 103.56
N TRP A 81 39.72 29.17 102.97
CA TRP A 81 39.74 27.91 103.74
C TRP A 81 41.01 27.73 104.58
N ARG A 82 42.18 28.07 104.02
CA ARG A 82 43.48 27.91 104.72
C ARG A 82 43.84 29.04 105.70
N GLN A 83 43.08 30.12 105.77
CA GLN A 83 43.36 31.29 106.64
C GLN A 83 42.16 31.61 107.52
N ARG A 84 41.59 30.56 108.14
CA ARG A 84 40.40 30.66 108.98
C ARG A 84 40.70 31.24 110.35
N LYS A 85 41.84 30.91 110.94
CA LYS A 85 42.17 31.30 112.31
C LYS A 85 42.82 32.69 112.38
N LEU A 86 42.86 33.31 113.57
CA LEU A 86 43.38 34.68 113.75
C LEU A 86 44.92 34.72 113.75
N GLU A 87 45.57 33.63 114.13
CA GLU A 87 47.03 33.43 114.07
C GLU A 87 47.53 33.51 112.62
N ASP A 88 46.76 33.00 111.65
CA ASP A 88 47.10 33.08 110.23
C ASP A 88 47.03 34.52 109.71
N ALA A 89 46.12 35.34 110.23
CA ALA A 89 46.07 36.77 109.93
C ALA A 89 47.30 37.51 110.51
N ALA A 90 47.68 37.22 111.76
CA ALA A 90 48.91 37.74 112.36
C ALA A 90 50.18 37.30 111.58
N ARG A 91 50.23 36.03 111.14
CA ARG A 91 51.31 35.45 110.32
C ARG A 91 51.43 36.09 108.94
N LEU A 92 50.35 36.63 108.38
CA LEU A 92 50.39 37.46 107.17
C LEU A 92 50.90 38.87 107.45
N ILE A 93 50.46 39.50 108.55
CA ILE A 93 50.95 40.82 109.00
C ILE A 93 52.47 40.78 109.25
N ARG A 94 52.97 39.69 109.86
CA ARG A 94 54.41 39.42 110.08
C ARG A 94 55.28 39.64 108.84
N LYS A 95 54.77 39.32 107.64
CA LYS A 95 55.55 39.47 106.39
C LYS A 95 55.87 40.91 106.00
N LYS A 96 55.06 41.89 106.43
CA LYS A 96 55.31 43.33 106.17
C LYS A 96 55.71 44.10 107.43
N PHE A 97 55.25 43.67 108.61
CA PHE A 97 55.61 44.25 109.89
C PHE A 97 56.16 43.16 110.82
N PRO A 98 57.45 42.78 110.74
CA PRO A 98 57.99 41.63 111.48
C PRO A 98 57.82 41.75 113.00
N ARG A 99 58.26 42.87 113.58
CA ARG A 99 58.19 43.13 115.03
C ARG A 99 56.74 43.09 115.56
N LEU A 100 55.83 43.77 114.86
CA LEU A 100 54.43 43.90 115.26
C LEU A 100 53.67 42.58 115.02
N GLY A 101 53.97 41.87 113.94
CA GLY A 101 53.40 40.54 113.66
C GLY A 101 53.85 39.48 114.66
N ASP A 102 55.10 39.52 115.13
CA ASP A 102 55.59 38.62 116.19
C ASP A 102 54.97 38.95 117.56
N GLN A 103 54.75 40.24 117.86
CA GLN A 103 54.00 40.67 119.04
C GLN A 103 52.53 40.20 118.99
N LEU A 104 51.83 40.41 117.87
CA LEU A 104 50.45 39.98 117.69
C LEU A 104 50.30 38.45 117.69
N LEU A 105 51.20 37.73 117.02
CA LEU A 105 51.18 36.27 117.02
C LEU A 105 51.43 35.73 118.44
N GLY A 106 52.48 36.23 119.11
CA GLY A 106 52.78 35.86 120.49
C GLY A 106 51.66 36.19 121.46
N LEU A 107 50.90 37.28 121.26
CA LEU A 107 49.73 37.63 122.07
C LEU A 107 48.52 36.74 121.82
N VAL A 108 48.23 36.38 120.56
CA VAL A 108 47.14 35.45 120.23
C VAL A 108 47.45 34.04 120.73
N GLU A 109 48.71 33.61 120.62
CA GLU A 109 49.22 32.36 121.20
C GLU A 109 49.20 32.41 122.74
N LEU A 110 49.57 33.53 123.38
CA LEU A 110 49.47 33.70 124.84
C LEU A 110 48.02 33.64 125.35
N ALA A 111 47.05 34.16 124.59
CA ALA A 111 45.63 34.13 124.94
C ALA A 111 45.00 32.72 124.84
N HIS A 112 45.58 31.85 124.01
CA HIS A 112 45.14 30.46 123.83
C HIS A 112 45.89 29.43 124.68
N LEU A 113 46.92 29.82 125.43
CA LEU A 113 47.63 28.93 126.36
C LEU A 113 46.85 28.74 127.67
N GLU A 114 46.56 27.48 128.01
CA GLU A 114 45.75 27.14 129.18
C GLU A 114 46.43 27.49 130.51
N SER A 115 45.60 27.92 131.48
CA SER A 115 45.99 28.50 132.76
C SER A 115 46.48 27.45 133.77
N GLY A 116 47.56 26.73 133.46
CA GLY A 116 47.98 25.52 134.19
C GLY A 116 49.39 25.50 134.81
N GLN A 117 50.36 26.31 134.37
CA GLN A 117 51.74 26.23 134.90
C GLN A 117 52.45 27.58 135.09
N GLY A 118 52.90 27.83 136.32
CA GLY A 118 54.15 28.53 136.61
C GLY A 118 54.20 30.06 136.45
N GLY A 119 53.71 30.80 137.46
CA GLY A 119 54.31 32.10 137.81
C GLY A 119 54.07 33.28 136.86
N ARG A 120 52.85 33.47 136.32
CA ARG A 120 52.45 34.71 135.62
C ARG A 120 51.60 35.59 136.52
N SER A 121 51.90 36.90 136.59
CA SER A 121 50.92 37.86 137.08
C SER A 121 49.92 38.17 135.96
N GLU A 122 48.62 38.04 136.24
CA GLU A 122 47.59 38.45 135.28
C GLU A 122 47.70 39.93 134.90
N THR A 123 48.19 40.75 135.83
CA THR A 123 48.38 42.19 135.64
C THR A 123 49.39 42.47 134.52
N LEU A 124 50.48 41.72 134.40
CA LEU A 124 51.47 41.91 133.33
C LEU A 124 50.95 41.44 131.98
N VAL A 125 50.19 40.33 131.91
CA VAL A 125 49.58 39.87 130.66
C VAL A 125 48.51 40.86 130.18
N ARG A 126 47.64 41.31 131.09
CA ARG A 126 46.59 42.30 130.79
C ARG A 126 47.19 43.66 130.42
N ALA A 127 48.29 44.09 131.06
CA ALA A 127 49.02 45.29 130.69
C ALA A 127 49.72 45.18 129.32
N ALA A 128 50.36 44.05 129.00
CA ALA A 128 50.98 43.83 127.69
C ALA A 128 49.92 43.77 126.55
N MET A 129 48.75 43.17 126.83
CA MET A 129 47.59 43.20 125.94
C MET A 129 47.06 44.62 125.73
N GLN A 130 46.92 45.43 126.78
CA GLN A 130 46.50 46.83 126.67
C GLN A 130 47.55 47.71 125.95
N GLN A 131 48.82 47.60 126.30
CA GLN A 131 49.92 48.32 125.65
C GLN A 131 49.97 48.03 124.15
N THR A 132 49.77 46.78 123.74
CA THR A 132 49.75 46.40 122.32
C THR A 132 48.43 46.78 121.64
N ALA A 133 47.29 46.74 122.35
CA ALA A 133 46.03 47.25 121.83
C ALA A 133 46.11 48.75 121.53
N GLU A 134 46.67 49.55 122.43
CA GLU A 134 46.88 51.00 122.24
C GLU A 134 47.87 51.26 121.09
N ALA A 135 48.99 50.52 121.02
CA ALA A 135 49.98 50.63 119.93
C ALA A 135 49.47 50.18 118.55
N VAL A 136 48.32 49.48 118.49
CA VAL A 136 47.67 48.98 117.26
C VAL A 136 46.42 49.79 116.87
N LYS A 137 45.81 50.50 117.83
CA LYS A 137 44.58 51.28 117.69
C LYS A 137 44.58 52.19 116.47
N ASP A 138 45.63 52.99 116.31
CA ASP A 138 45.76 53.98 115.24
C ASP A 138 46.52 53.45 114.00
N ARG A 139 46.88 52.16 114.00
CA ARG A 139 47.65 51.56 112.90
C ARG A 139 46.73 50.97 111.84
N ASP A 140 47.09 51.21 110.57
CA ASP A 140 46.40 50.61 109.42
C ASP A 140 47.10 49.34 108.93
N PHE A 141 46.35 48.24 108.85
CA PHE A 141 46.81 46.94 108.34
C PHE A 141 46.51 46.73 106.86
N THR A 142 45.81 47.63 106.18
CA THR A 142 45.43 47.46 104.76
C THR A 142 46.63 47.25 103.84
N GLU A 143 47.76 47.85 104.19
CA GLU A 143 49.03 47.73 103.49
C GLU A 143 49.70 46.35 103.58
N ALA A 144 49.30 45.48 104.51
CA ALA A 144 49.87 44.16 104.71
C ALA A 144 49.24 43.06 103.83
N VAL A 145 48.24 43.38 103.00
CA VAL A 145 47.59 42.41 102.11
C VAL A 145 48.56 41.95 101.00
N PRO A 146 48.86 40.64 100.86
CA PRO A 146 49.89 40.19 99.93
C PRO A 146 49.53 40.42 98.45
N HIS A 147 50.37 41.18 97.74
CA HIS A 147 50.33 41.37 96.28
C HIS A 147 48.91 41.61 95.73
N ALA A 148 48.31 42.75 96.07
CA ALA A 148 46.92 43.07 95.75
C ALA A 148 46.70 43.39 94.25
N ARG A 149 46.64 42.38 93.37
CA ARG A 149 46.49 42.54 91.92
C ARG A 149 45.05 42.84 91.45
N HIS A 150 44.12 43.16 92.35
CA HIS A 150 42.74 43.49 91.99
C HIS A 150 42.64 44.73 91.09
N ARG A 151 43.50 45.75 91.27
CA ARG A 151 43.52 46.96 90.43
C ARG A 151 43.90 46.70 88.95
N PRO A 152 45.03 46.04 88.61
CA PRO A 152 45.33 45.73 87.20
C PRO A 152 44.31 44.76 86.58
N TRP A 153 43.78 43.80 87.34
CA TRP A 153 42.68 42.94 86.85
C TRP A 153 41.38 43.72 86.61
N ALA A 154 41.05 44.69 87.48
CA ALA A 154 39.91 45.57 87.25
C ALA A 154 40.10 46.39 85.98
N PHE A 155 41.25 47.05 85.81
CA PHE A 155 41.57 47.83 84.61
C PHE A 155 41.48 47.01 83.32
N ALA A 156 42.12 45.82 83.30
CA ALA A 156 42.10 44.93 82.14
C ALA A 156 40.68 44.42 81.81
N CYS A 157 39.90 44.06 82.84
CA CYS A 157 38.51 43.66 82.67
C CYS A 157 37.63 44.81 82.16
N THR A 158 37.78 46.03 82.69
CA THR A 158 37.04 47.21 82.24
C THR A 158 37.43 47.61 80.81
N ALA A 159 38.69 47.45 80.41
CA ALA A 159 39.14 47.76 79.06
C ALA A 159 38.50 46.81 78.02
N LEU A 160 38.52 45.49 78.27
CA LEU A 160 37.83 44.54 77.38
C LEU A 160 36.31 44.74 77.37
N LEU A 161 35.70 45.03 78.52
CA LEU A 161 34.27 45.29 78.60
C LEU A 161 33.89 46.56 77.84
N ALA A 162 34.70 47.61 77.90
CA ALA A 162 34.51 48.83 77.11
C ALA A 162 34.61 48.57 75.60
N ILE A 163 35.55 47.72 75.15
CA ILE A 163 35.65 47.29 73.74
C ILE A 163 34.41 46.48 73.32
N ALA A 164 33.92 45.57 74.16
CA ALA A 164 32.71 44.80 73.90
C ALA A 164 31.45 45.69 73.82
N ILE A 165 31.33 46.68 74.71
CA ILE A 165 30.25 47.68 74.69
C ILE A 165 30.35 48.57 73.44
N ALA A 166 31.55 49.03 73.08
CA ALA A 166 31.78 49.81 71.86
C ALA A 166 31.37 49.03 70.60
N ALA A 167 31.69 47.74 70.52
CA ALA A 167 31.24 46.86 69.43
C ALA A 167 29.71 46.75 69.35
N LEU A 168 29.03 46.64 70.50
CA LEU A 168 27.56 46.62 70.59
C LEU A 168 26.88 47.94 70.21
N ILE A 169 27.59 49.08 70.31
CA ILE A 169 27.09 50.40 69.92
C ILE A 169 27.37 50.68 68.43
N LEU A 170 28.59 50.42 67.97
CA LEU A 170 29.05 50.71 66.60
C LEU A 170 28.51 49.72 65.56
N VAL A 171 28.35 48.44 65.92
CA VAL A 171 27.92 47.38 65.02
C VAL A 171 26.93 46.44 65.72
N PRO A 172 25.74 46.95 66.12
CA PRO A 172 24.83 46.26 67.05
C PRO A 172 24.42 44.87 66.57
N ASP A 173 24.06 44.71 65.29
CA ASP A 173 23.56 43.43 64.78
C ASP A 173 24.65 42.36 64.70
N ALA A 174 25.86 42.72 64.24
CA ALA A 174 26.99 41.78 64.20
C ALA A 174 27.47 41.41 65.61
N ALA A 175 27.52 42.37 66.53
CA ALA A 175 27.89 42.13 67.92
C ALA A 175 26.86 41.25 68.64
N ARG A 176 25.56 41.46 68.42
CA ARG A 176 24.48 40.59 68.92
C ARG A 176 24.53 39.19 68.31
N ASN A 177 24.77 39.06 67.00
CA ASN A 177 24.91 37.76 66.33
C ASN A 177 26.11 36.96 66.87
N ALA A 178 27.28 37.60 67.02
CA ALA A 178 28.45 36.99 67.65
C ALA A 178 28.20 36.61 69.12
N LEU A 179 27.46 37.43 69.87
CA LEU A 179 27.12 37.16 71.28
C LEU A 179 26.18 35.95 71.39
N ALA A 180 25.19 35.83 70.50
CA ALA A 180 24.34 34.65 70.41
C ALA A 180 25.14 33.41 70.00
N ARG A 181 25.98 33.49 68.96
CA ARG A 181 26.88 32.41 68.50
C ARG A 181 27.90 31.98 69.56
N TRP A 182 28.30 32.86 70.48
CA TRP A 182 29.19 32.58 71.61
C TRP A 182 28.45 31.96 72.81
N LEU A 183 27.26 32.45 73.18
CA LEU A 183 26.44 31.87 74.27
C LEU A 183 25.86 30.50 73.91
N THR A 184 25.55 30.28 72.63
CA THR A 184 24.96 29.03 72.12
C THR A 184 25.84 28.41 71.03
N PRO A 185 27.06 27.93 71.37
CA PRO A 185 27.98 27.39 70.37
C PRO A 185 27.39 26.20 69.61
N TRP A 186 26.51 25.42 70.26
CA TRP A 186 25.87 24.23 69.69
C TRP A 186 24.78 24.53 68.63
N GLN A 187 24.27 25.77 68.57
CA GLN A 187 23.26 26.15 67.59
C GLN A 187 23.90 26.61 66.28
N ASN A 188 23.31 26.18 65.16
CA ASN A 188 23.62 26.66 63.81
C ASN A 188 22.90 27.98 63.53
N ILE A 189 23.27 29.02 64.29
CA ILE A 189 22.87 30.40 63.99
C ILE A 189 23.74 30.90 62.84
N GLU A 190 23.13 31.27 61.71
CA GLU A 190 23.87 31.83 60.57
C GLU A 190 24.73 33.03 60.97
N ARG A 191 25.91 33.15 60.35
CA ARG A 191 26.80 34.28 60.58
C ARG A 191 26.22 35.55 59.94
N TYR A 192 26.22 36.64 60.70
CA TYR A 192 25.87 37.96 60.17
C TYR A 192 26.89 38.44 59.12
N THR A 193 26.42 38.68 57.89
CA THR A 193 27.16 39.40 56.83
C THR A 193 26.56 40.79 56.60
N PHE A 194 27.43 41.75 56.26
CA PHE A 194 27.03 43.12 55.92
C PHE A 194 26.46 43.22 54.50
N ALA A 195 27.05 42.50 53.55
CA ALA A 195 26.44 42.31 52.25
C ALA A 195 25.36 41.23 52.38
N ARG A 196 24.21 41.43 51.72
CA ARG A 196 23.11 40.46 51.66
C ARG A 196 22.58 40.35 50.23
N VAL A 197 22.37 39.14 49.76
CA VAL A 197 21.68 38.83 48.49
C VAL A 197 20.28 38.31 48.78
N GLU A 198 19.41 38.36 47.78
CA GLU A 198 18.13 37.65 47.84
C GLU A 198 18.36 36.14 47.93
N LYS A 199 17.34 35.40 48.40
CA LYS A 199 17.48 33.98 48.74
C LYS A 199 17.70 33.13 47.50
N LEU A 200 18.96 32.84 47.19
CA LEU A 200 19.35 31.91 46.13
C LEU A 200 18.94 30.46 46.50
N PRO A 201 18.51 29.64 45.53
CA PRO A 201 18.21 28.23 45.77
C PRO A 201 19.50 27.45 46.03
N SER A 202 19.49 26.45 46.90
CA SER A 202 20.68 25.60 47.13
C SER A 202 21.12 24.81 45.89
N THR A 203 20.19 24.63 44.96
CA THR A 203 20.29 23.78 43.78
C THR A 203 19.70 24.53 42.58
N LEU A 204 20.45 24.61 41.48
CA LEU A 204 20.08 25.27 40.24
C LEU A 204 20.20 24.27 39.08
N VAL A 205 19.11 24.05 38.37
CA VAL A 205 19.09 23.26 37.13
C VAL A 205 19.38 24.20 35.96
N VAL A 206 20.27 23.79 35.06
CA VAL A 206 20.73 24.58 33.91
C VAL A 206 20.67 23.75 32.63
N PRO A 207 20.50 24.35 31.44
CA PRO A 207 20.54 23.62 30.19
C PRO A 207 21.93 22.97 29.97
N ILE A 208 21.93 21.68 29.62
CA ILE A 208 23.17 20.94 29.37
C ILE A 208 23.90 21.45 28.12
N ALA A 209 25.22 21.56 28.21
CA ALA A 209 26.11 21.99 27.13
C ALA A 209 25.82 23.38 26.53
N GLU A 210 25.00 24.21 27.19
CA GLU A 210 24.71 25.59 26.81
C GLU A 210 25.24 26.58 27.86
N ASN A 211 25.61 27.79 27.41
CA ASN A 211 25.91 28.89 28.32
C ASN A 211 24.63 29.30 29.07
N PHE A 212 24.77 29.70 30.34
CA PHE A 212 23.62 30.13 31.15
C PHE A 212 23.94 31.39 31.95
N ASP A 213 22.93 32.24 32.13
CA ASP A 213 23.03 33.47 32.91
C ASP A 213 22.48 33.29 34.33
N LEU A 214 23.19 33.83 35.31
CA LEU A 214 22.77 33.89 36.70
C LEU A 214 22.87 35.34 37.20
N ASN A 215 21.71 35.97 37.34
CA ASN A 215 21.60 37.34 37.85
C ASN A 215 21.38 37.29 39.37
N ILE A 216 22.38 37.71 40.14
CA ILE A 216 22.29 37.71 41.61
C ILE A 216 21.83 39.09 42.08
N GLN A 217 20.66 39.15 42.70
CA GLN A 217 20.05 40.39 43.19
C GLN A 217 20.49 40.71 44.63
N LEU A 218 20.86 41.96 44.87
CA LEU A 218 21.29 42.43 46.19
C LEU A 218 20.05 42.79 47.04
N ALA A 219 19.97 42.25 48.26
CA ALA A 219 18.79 42.41 49.11
C ALA A 219 18.62 43.85 49.61
N ALA A 220 17.37 44.29 49.75
CA ALA A 220 17.02 45.65 50.18
C ALA A 220 17.57 46.05 51.56
N ASN A 221 17.88 45.08 52.43
CA ASN A 221 18.42 45.29 53.78
C ASN A 221 19.95 45.12 53.89
N THR A 222 20.67 45.19 52.76
CA THR A 222 22.14 45.16 52.74
C THR A 222 22.73 46.42 53.38
N GLN A 223 23.76 46.27 54.23
CA GLN A 223 24.50 47.40 54.81
C GLN A 223 25.78 47.72 54.03
N TRP A 224 26.28 46.76 53.24
CA TRP A 224 27.43 46.95 52.34
C TRP A 224 27.04 46.61 50.90
N THR A 225 27.43 47.49 49.97
CA THR A 225 27.23 47.38 48.52
C THR A 225 28.59 47.16 47.82
N PRO A 226 29.10 45.92 47.74
CA PRO A 226 30.37 45.66 47.07
C PRO A 226 30.25 45.94 45.56
N GLN A 227 31.24 46.63 44.99
CA GLN A 227 31.22 47.03 43.57
C GLN A 227 31.41 45.87 42.59
N SER A 228 31.93 44.73 43.07
CA SER A 228 32.08 43.50 42.30
C SER A 228 31.72 42.26 43.11
N ALA A 229 31.31 41.23 42.39
CA ALA A 229 31.11 39.88 42.89
C ALA A 229 31.92 38.90 42.04
N ASN A 230 32.43 37.85 42.67
CA ASN A 230 33.21 36.81 42.01
C ASN A 230 32.48 35.48 42.11
N ALA A 231 32.40 34.73 41.01
CA ALA A 231 31.82 33.39 40.98
C ALA A 231 32.78 32.42 40.28
N ARG A 232 32.86 31.19 40.80
CA ARG A 232 33.80 30.18 40.30
C ARG A 232 33.20 28.78 40.35
N ILE A 233 33.26 28.10 39.21
CA ILE A 233 33.04 26.66 39.06
C ILE A 233 34.43 25.95 39.13
N PRO A 234 34.56 24.75 39.71
CA PRO A 234 35.78 23.95 39.67
C PRO A 234 36.36 23.83 38.25
N ASN A 235 37.69 23.85 38.14
CA ASN A 235 38.44 23.75 36.89
C ASN A 235 38.15 24.83 35.83
N GLN A 236 37.46 25.91 36.20
CA GLN A 236 37.16 27.05 35.33
C GLN A 236 37.75 28.36 35.92
N PRO A 237 38.01 29.38 35.07
CA PRO A 237 38.44 30.70 35.55
C PRO A 237 37.38 31.33 36.46
N THR A 238 37.81 32.21 37.36
CA THR A 238 36.89 32.96 38.22
C THR A 238 36.27 34.10 37.43
N LEU A 239 34.95 34.08 37.26
CA LEU A 239 34.20 35.16 36.64
C LEU A 239 34.02 36.29 37.66
N THR A 240 34.09 37.53 37.19
CA THR A 240 33.90 38.74 38.01
C THR A 240 32.83 39.60 37.36
N ALA A 241 31.77 39.91 38.09
CA ALA A 241 30.66 40.75 37.65
C ALA A 241 30.68 42.08 38.42
N GLY A 242 30.48 43.19 37.72
CA GLY A 242 30.22 44.50 38.35
C GLY A 242 28.78 44.62 38.84
N LEU A 243 28.52 45.60 39.71
CA LEU A 243 27.17 45.95 40.12
C LEU A 243 26.45 46.76 39.02
N ASP A 244 25.40 46.19 38.44
CA ASP A 244 24.54 46.87 37.45
C ASP A 244 23.62 47.92 38.11
N PRO A 245 23.14 48.98 37.41
CA PRO A 245 22.27 50.00 38.00
C PRO A 245 20.97 49.44 38.63
N LYS A 246 20.53 48.24 38.22
CA LYS A 246 19.40 47.51 38.82
C LYS A 246 19.72 46.80 40.15
N LYS A 247 20.92 47.00 40.71
CA LYS A 247 21.45 46.31 41.91
C LYS A 247 21.59 44.79 41.75
N THR A 248 21.91 44.35 40.53
CA THR A 248 22.13 42.95 40.16
C THR A 248 23.57 42.73 39.71
N TYR A 249 24.11 41.54 39.97
CA TYR A 249 25.40 41.08 39.45
C TYR A 249 25.14 40.04 38.34
N PRO A 250 25.31 40.39 37.05
CA PRO A 250 25.10 39.47 35.95
C PRO A 250 26.33 38.58 35.72
N PHE A 251 26.14 37.26 35.77
CA PHE A 251 27.18 36.28 35.43
C PHE A 251 26.72 35.39 34.27
N THR A 252 27.46 35.38 33.18
CA THR A 252 27.30 34.41 32.08
C THR A 252 28.32 33.29 32.24
N PHE A 253 27.86 32.07 32.54
CA PHE A 253 28.71 30.90 32.70
C PHE A 253 28.85 30.12 31.39
N PRO A 254 30.01 29.51 31.12
CA PRO A 254 30.18 28.64 29.98
C PRO A 254 29.39 27.33 30.14
N ALA A 255 29.15 26.65 29.02
CA ALA A 255 28.53 25.34 28.94
C ALA A 255 29.03 24.29 29.95
N GLN A 256 28.11 23.66 30.69
CA GLN A 256 28.39 22.58 31.64
C GLN A 256 27.77 21.26 31.17
N LYS A 257 28.47 20.13 31.36
CA LYS A 257 28.02 18.79 30.93
C LYS A 257 27.75 17.80 32.06
N ALA A 258 28.23 18.10 33.27
CA ALA A 258 28.14 17.22 34.44
C ALA A 258 27.83 18.04 35.69
N ASP A 259 27.25 17.37 36.69
CA ASP A 259 26.86 17.97 37.96
C ASP A 259 28.10 18.53 38.69
N THR A 260 28.00 19.78 39.14
CA THR A 260 29.15 20.53 39.67
C THR A 260 28.71 21.57 40.71
N THR A 261 29.66 22.22 41.39
CA THR A 261 29.36 23.27 42.37
C THR A 261 29.76 24.64 41.83
N LEU A 262 28.97 25.66 42.15
CA LEU A 262 29.30 27.07 41.88
C LEU A 262 29.54 27.77 43.21
N SER A 263 30.76 28.22 43.43
CA SER A 263 31.15 29.01 44.59
C SER A 263 30.99 30.51 44.30
N LEU A 264 30.17 31.19 45.11
CA LEU A 264 29.87 32.61 45.01
C LEU A 264 30.55 33.37 46.16
N ARG A 265 31.24 34.46 45.80
CA ARG A 265 31.94 35.37 46.71
C ARG A 265 31.52 36.82 46.42
N LEU A 266 30.73 37.39 47.32
CA LEU A 266 30.21 38.76 47.22
C LEU A 266 30.48 39.47 48.55
N GLY A 267 31.44 40.41 48.58
CA GLY A 267 31.88 41.05 49.82
C GLY A 267 32.33 40.04 50.89
N ASP A 268 31.58 39.95 51.99
CA ASP A 268 31.76 38.99 53.09
C ASP A 268 30.91 37.71 52.96
N ILE A 269 29.94 37.66 52.03
CA ILE A 269 29.16 36.47 51.69
C ILE A 269 30.04 35.42 51.02
N ARG A 270 29.90 34.16 51.46
CA ARG A 270 30.36 32.96 50.76
C ARG A 270 29.17 32.03 50.67
N GLN A 271 28.82 31.58 49.47
CA GLN A 271 27.74 30.61 49.24
C GLN A 271 28.20 29.60 48.19
N THR A 272 27.65 28.40 48.24
CA THR A 272 27.89 27.34 47.26
C THR A 272 26.54 26.83 46.76
N LEU A 273 26.39 26.80 45.44
CA LEU A 273 25.19 26.35 44.75
C LEU A 273 25.50 25.02 44.04
N GLN A 274 24.61 24.04 44.08
CA GLN A 274 24.72 22.82 43.26
C GLN A 274 24.17 23.11 41.87
N LEU A 275 24.96 22.87 40.83
CA LEU A 275 24.55 22.97 39.43
C LEU A 275 24.27 21.57 38.88
N HIS A 276 23.06 21.34 38.36
CA HIS A 276 22.72 20.12 37.62
C HIS A 276 22.40 20.46 36.16
N PRO A 277 23.33 20.20 35.22
CA PRO A 277 23.04 20.35 33.80
C PRO A 277 22.08 19.25 33.33
N ARG A 278 20.95 19.63 32.74
CA ARG A 278 19.92 18.71 32.22
C ARG A 278 19.50 19.11 30.81
N PRO A 279 19.12 18.16 29.94
CA PRO A 279 18.63 18.47 28.61
C PRO A 279 17.33 19.29 28.70
N ARG A 280 17.13 20.19 27.74
CA ARG A 280 15.86 20.93 27.60
C ARG A 280 14.72 19.94 27.28
N PRO A 281 13.47 20.26 27.64
CA PRO A 281 12.32 19.49 27.19
C PRO A 281 12.15 19.69 25.67
N GLU A 282 12.26 18.63 24.91
CA GLU A 282 12.05 18.59 23.45
C GLU A 282 10.78 17.79 23.15
N LEU A 283 10.05 18.12 22.08
CA LEU A 283 8.89 17.33 21.66
C LEU A 283 9.34 16.09 20.89
N THR A 284 8.91 14.92 21.35
CA THR A 284 9.19 13.62 20.72
C THR A 284 8.10 13.20 19.76
N HIS A 285 6.84 13.52 20.09
CA HIS A 285 5.67 13.24 19.24
C HIS A 285 4.75 14.45 19.19
N LEU A 286 4.13 14.64 18.03
CA LEU A 286 3.19 15.73 17.76
C LEU A 286 2.09 15.21 16.84
N THR A 287 0.86 15.16 17.34
CA THR A 287 -0.27 14.50 16.68
C THR A 287 -1.48 15.43 16.67
N ALA A 288 -2.13 15.58 15.52
CA ALA A 288 -3.44 16.21 15.42
C ALA A 288 -4.53 15.15 15.54
N HIS A 289 -5.45 15.33 16.50
CA HIS A 289 -6.74 14.65 16.54
C HIS A 289 -7.75 15.49 15.77
N LEU A 290 -8.44 14.90 14.80
CA LEU A 290 -9.31 15.61 13.87
C LEU A 290 -10.77 15.21 14.08
N ARG A 291 -11.65 16.21 14.09
CA ARG A 291 -13.09 16.05 13.88
C ARG A 291 -13.44 16.62 12.52
N LEU A 292 -13.55 15.70 11.57
CA LEU A 292 -13.92 16.03 10.20
C LEU A 292 -15.36 16.55 10.12
N PRO A 293 -15.69 17.39 9.11
CA PRO A 293 -17.05 17.90 8.91
C PRO A 293 -18.11 16.78 8.85
N SER A 294 -19.30 17.05 9.42
CA SER A 294 -20.37 16.06 9.57
C SER A 294 -20.90 15.47 8.26
N TYR A 295 -20.71 16.16 7.12
CA TYR A 295 -21.09 15.63 5.81
C TYR A 295 -20.31 14.37 5.43
N LEU A 296 -19.07 14.21 5.91
CA LEU A 296 -18.22 13.04 5.66
C LEU A 296 -18.63 11.80 6.46
N GLN A 297 -19.56 11.88 7.41
CA GLN A 297 -20.11 10.73 8.16
C GLN A 297 -19.09 9.83 8.91
N TYR A 298 -17.85 10.30 9.11
CA TYR A 298 -16.84 9.62 9.94
C TYR A 298 -17.38 9.37 11.35
N LYS A 299 -17.13 8.17 11.88
CA LYS A 299 -17.47 7.80 13.26
C LYS A 299 -16.25 7.85 14.18
N THR A 300 -15.06 7.77 13.60
CA THR A 300 -13.77 7.87 14.29
C THR A 300 -13.26 9.31 14.29
N GLU A 301 -12.42 9.66 15.27
CA GLU A 301 -11.60 10.88 15.25
C GLU A 301 -10.21 10.50 14.71
N PRO A 302 -9.91 10.69 13.40
CA PRO A 302 -8.63 10.30 12.85
C PRO A 302 -7.47 11.09 13.46
N GLN A 303 -6.34 10.41 13.65
CA GLN A 303 -5.11 10.95 14.19
C GLN A 303 -4.05 11.05 13.09
N GLN A 304 -3.34 12.17 13.01
CA GLN A 304 -2.30 12.39 12.01
C GLN A 304 -1.06 13.05 12.64
N GLU A 305 0.13 12.47 12.38
CA GLU A 305 1.39 12.96 12.92
C GLU A 305 1.94 14.17 12.14
N ILE A 306 2.31 15.22 12.86
CA ILE A 306 2.83 16.47 12.31
C ILE A 306 4.36 16.43 12.34
N HIS A 307 4.97 16.32 11.16
CA HIS A 307 6.42 16.11 11.04
C HIS A 307 7.24 17.41 10.89
N SER A 308 6.68 18.45 10.28
CA SER A 308 7.45 19.59 9.72
C SER A 308 6.99 20.97 10.20
N GLY A 309 6.23 21.04 11.30
CA GLY A 309 5.62 22.28 11.80
C GLY A 309 4.55 22.88 10.87
N THR A 310 4.35 22.35 9.67
CA THR A 310 3.25 22.69 8.78
C THR A 310 2.31 21.50 8.65
N PHE A 311 1.01 21.74 8.75
CA PHE A 311 -0.01 20.69 8.73
C PHE A 311 -1.17 21.09 7.82
N THR A 312 -1.53 20.21 6.88
CA THR A 312 -2.64 20.41 5.93
C THR A 312 -3.84 19.56 6.34
N LEU A 313 -5.04 20.15 6.32
CA LEU A 313 -6.28 19.55 6.79
C LEU A 313 -7.49 20.08 6.00
N LEU A 314 -8.62 19.38 6.00
CA LEU A 314 -9.83 19.83 5.30
C LEU A 314 -10.44 21.09 5.93
N ARG A 315 -10.78 22.10 5.12
CA ARG A 315 -11.45 23.31 5.58
C ARG A 315 -12.72 22.97 6.39
N GLY A 316 -12.85 23.56 7.57
CA GLY A 316 -13.98 23.32 8.48
C GLY A 316 -13.81 22.14 9.43
N THR A 317 -12.69 21.41 9.37
CA THR A 317 -12.30 20.43 10.40
C THR A 317 -12.02 21.13 11.73
N GLU A 318 -12.45 20.53 12.84
CA GLU A 318 -11.94 20.91 14.16
C GLU A 318 -10.69 20.09 14.48
N ALA A 319 -9.56 20.74 14.76
CA ALA A 319 -8.33 20.06 15.15
C ALA A 319 -8.00 20.32 16.63
N ALA A 320 -7.55 19.27 17.32
CA ALA A 320 -6.91 19.35 18.62
C ALA A 320 -5.49 18.77 18.53
N ILE A 321 -4.50 19.59 18.86
CA ILE A 321 -3.08 19.20 18.86
C ILE A 321 -2.75 18.56 20.21
N GLU A 322 -2.16 17.37 20.15
CA GLU A 322 -1.53 16.67 21.26
C GLU A 322 -0.01 16.59 21.03
N ALA A 323 0.77 17.06 22.00
CA ALA A 323 2.22 17.14 21.91
C ALA A 323 2.85 16.47 23.14
N THR A 324 3.76 15.52 22.93
CA THR A 324 4.45 14.81 24.01
C THR A 324 5.91 15.24 24.06
N ALA A 325 6.36 15.66 25.24
CA ALA A 325 7.74 16.06 25.50
C ALA A 325 8.61 14.90 26.02
N SER A 326 9.93 15.07 25.94
CA SER A 326 10.93 14.15 26.50
C SER A 326 11.01 14.14 28.04
N ARG A 327 10.26 15.02 28.72
CA ARG A 327 10.22 15.20 30.18
C ARG A 327 8.84 15.65 30.62
N ASP A 328 8.50 15.40 31.89
CA ASP A 328 7.28 15.93 32.50
C ASP A 328 7.26 17.47 32.52
N LEU A 329 6.13 18.01 32.10
CA LEU A 329 5.89 19.44 31.97
C LEU A 329 5.15 19.98 33.19
N ALA A 330 5.48 21.22 33.57
CA ALA A 330 4.77 21.96 34.61
C ALA A 330 3.81 23.01 34.02
N HIS A 331 4.10 23.50 32.81
CA HIS A 331 3.34 24.57 32.17
C HIS A 331 3.48 24.51 30.64
N ALA A 332 2.43 24.86 29.92
CA ALA A 332 2.44 25.01 28.46
C ALA A 332 1.48 26.12 28.03
N GLU A 333 1.88 26.88 27.01
CA GLU A 333 1.10 27.97 26.41
C GLU A 333 1.12 27.86 24.89
N MET A 334 -0.05 28.07 24.27
CA MET A 334 -0.20 28.25 22.83
C MET A 334 -0.79 29.63 22.60
N ASP A 335 -0.10 30.48 21.83
CA ASP A 335 -0.48 31.89 21.58
C ASP A 335 -0.72 32.71 22.87
N GLY A 336 0.02 32.40 23.94
CA GLY A 336 -0.16 33.00 25.27
C GLY A 336 -1.37 32.50 26.06
N GLN A 337 -2.11 31.50 25.56
CA GLN A 337 -3.17 30.81 26.31
C GLN A 337 -2.65 29.52 26.94
N ILE A 338 -2.81 29.39 28.26
CA ILE A 338 -2.41 28.22 29.04
C ILE A 338 -3.17 26.97 28.56
N GLN A 339 -2.43 25.90 28.27
CA GLN A 339 -2.97 24.63 27.79
C GLN A 339 -3.00 23.58 28.90
N THR A 340 -3.81 22.52 28.72
CA THR A 340 -3.89 21.43 29.70
C THR A 340 -2.66 20.54 29.57
N VAL A 341 -1.93 20.37 30.68
CA VAL A 341 -0.72 19.54 30.78
C VAL A 341 -1.01 18.35 31.68
N LYS A 342 -0.62 17.14 31.23
CA LYS A 342 -0.69 15.90 32.01
C LYS A 342 0.63 15.14 31.85
N ALA A 343 1.46 15.16 32.90
CA ALA A 343 2.83 14.65 32.85
C ALA A 343 3.62 15.28 31.67
N ALA A 344 4.14 14.48 30.75
CA ALA A 344 4.85 14.96 29.57
C ALA A 344 3.96 15.43 28.39
N THR A 345 2.64 15.23 28.46
CA THR A 345 1.72 15.48 27.35
C THR A 345 0.95 16.79 27.51
N ILE A 346 0.93 17.60 26.45
CA ILE A 346 0.11 18.80 26.28
C ILE A 346 -1.06 18.43 25.37
N ARG A 347 -2.30 18.76 25.75
CA ARG A 347 -3.46 18.64 24.84
C ARG A 347 -4.22 19.96 24.78
N THR A 348 -4.40 20.43 23.55
CA THR A 348 -5.15 21.65 23.22
C THR A 348 -6.64 21.34 23.02
N SER A 349 -7.49 22.36 23.10
CA SER A 349 -8.93 22.24 22.79
C SER A 349 -9.16 22.20 21.27
N TYR A 350 -10.16 21.43 20.82
CA TYR A 350 -10.62 21.47 19.43
C TYR A 350 -10.97 22.91 19.00
N ARG A 351 -10.45 23.33 17.85
CA ARG A 351 -10.78 24.59 17.20
C ARG A 351 -11.02 24.35 15.70
N GLN A 352 -12.09 24.89 15.17
CA GLN A 352 -12.41 24.88 13.74
C GLN A 352 -11.43 25.75 12.95
N ILE A 353 -10.93 25.25 11.82
CA ILE A 353 -9.92 25.91 10.99
C ILE A 353 -10.49 26.14 9.58
N GLU A 354 -10.71 27.41 9.24
CA GLU A 354 -11.26 27.83 7.94
C GLU A 354 -10.24 28.55 7.05
N ASN A 355 -9.33 29.31 7.68
CA ASN A 355 -8.28 30.09 7.04
C ASN A 355 -6.91 29.60 7.54
N PRO A 356 -5.82 29.82 6.77
CA PRO A 356 -4.47 29.52 7.25
C PRO A 356 -4.15 30.25 8.56
N THR A 357 -3.75 29.51 9.60
CA THR A 357 -3.36 30.08 10.90
C THR A 357 -1.97 29.63 11.31
N GLN A 358 -1.25 30.52 11.99
CA GLN A 358 0.06 30.24 12.58
C GLN A 358 -0.08 30.34 14.10
N HIS A 359 0.31 29.26 14.79
CA HIS A 359 0.26 29.12 16.24
C HIS A 359 1.67 28.97 16.80
N GLN A 360 1.92 29.52 17.98
CA GLN A 360 3.21 29.43 18.67
C GLN A 360 3.05 28.68 19.99
N LEU A 361 3.58 27.46 20.05
CA LEU A 361 3.54 26.59 21.22
C LEU A 361 4.85 26.69 22.02
N THR A 362 4.72 26.92 23.32
CA THR A 362 5.82 27.01 24.29
C THR A 362 5.52 26.17 25.52
N TRP A 363 6.55 25.63 26.18
CA TRP A 363 6.38 24.78 27.35
C TRP A 363 7.55 24.92 28.32
N ARG A 364 7.34 24.44 29.55
CA ARG A 364 8.31 24.50 30.64
C ARG A 364 8.24 23.22 31.47
N ASP A 365 9.39 22.60 31.71
CA ASP A 365 9.49 21.38 32.52
C ASP A 365 9.39 21.66 34.03
N GLN A 366 9.29 20.59 34.84
CA GLN A 366 9.26 20.68 36.30
C GLN A 366 10.53 21.31 36.93
N HIS A 367 11.64 21.39 36.19
CA HIS A 367 12.87 22.05 36.65
C HIS A 367 12.97 23.52 36.22
N GLY A 368 12.04 23.98 35.37
CA GLY A 368 11.97 25.33 34.86
C GLY A 368 12.73 25.58 33.56
N LEU A 369 13.16 24.54 32.86
CA LEU A 369 13.76 24.65 31.54
C LEU A 369 12.67 24.80 30.47
N THR A 370 12.88 25.74 29.55
CA THR A 370 12.07 25.94 28.33
C THR A 370 12.73 25.25 27.14
N PRO A 371 12.02 24.99 26.03
CA PRO A 371 12.69 24.67 24.77
C PRO A 371 13.63 25.80 24.33
N ARG A 372 14.53 25.47 23.41
CA ARG A 372 15.51 26.43 22.86
C ARG A 372 14.83 27.50 21.99
N GLU A 373 13.90 27.06 21.15
CA GLU A 373 13.05 27.90 20.32
C GLU A 373 11.59 27.44 20.47
N PRO A 374 10.61 28.35 20.38
CA PRO A 374 9.19 28.01 20.45
C PRO A 374 8.75 27.28 19.18
N LEU A 375 7.93 26.23 19.31
CA LEU A 375 7.42 25.51 18.15
C LEU A 375 6.42 26.40 17.40
N THR A 376 6.67 26.62 16.11
CA THR A 376 5.76 27.33 15.21
C THR A 376 4.95 26.31 14.41
N LEU A 377 3.62 26.39 14.50
CA LEU A 377 2.67 25.48 13.86
C LEU A 377 1.80 26.23 12.85
N THR A 378 1.97 25.92 11.58
CA THR A 378 1.19 26.50 10.47
C THR A 378 0.13 25.50 10.03
N LEU A 379 -1.14 25.83 10.25
CA LEU A 379 -2.30 25.01 9.91
C LEU A 379 -2.93 25.54 8.62
N ASN A 380 -2.86 24.75 7.55
CA ASN A 380 -3.28 25.13 6.21
C ASN A 380 -4.55 24.36 5.79
N PRO A 381 -5.74 25.01 5.79
CA PRO A 381 -6.97 24.37 5.33
C PRO A 381 -7.01 24.23 3.80
N THR A 382 -7.22 23.01 3.32
CA THR A 382 -7.40 22.66 1.90
C THR A 382 -8.85 22.33 1.60
N GLU A 383 -9.26 22.49 0.35
CA GLU A 383 -10.60 22.10 -0.12
C GLU A 383 -10.64 20.63 -0.51
N ASP A 384 -11.77 19.99 -0.24
CA ASP A 384 -12.09 18.61 -0.59
C ASP A 384 -11.92 18.37 -2.10
N GLN A 385 -11.24 17.31 -2.53
CA GLN A 385 -11.01 17.02 -3.95
C GLN A 385 -12.07 16.05 -4.49
N PRO A 386 -12.43 16.11 -5.78
CA PRO A 386 -13.38 15.15 -6.36
C PRO A 386 -12.72 13.77 -6.59
N PRO A 387 -13.50 12.67 -6.48
CA PRO A 387 -12.99 11.31 -6.59
C PRO A 387 -12.48 11.01 -7.99
N LYS A 388 -11.35 10.31 -8.10
CA LYS A 388 -10.73 9.89 -9.36
C LYS A 388 -11.25 8.51 -9.76
N VAL A 389 -11.93 8.43 -10.91
CA VAL A 389 -12.58 7.21 -11.40
C VAL A 389 -11.79 6.60 -12.56
N ASN A 390 -11.16 5.45 -12.34
CA ASN A 390 -10.57 4.62 -13.39
C ASN A 390 -11.48 3.43 -13.66
N ALA A 391 -11.79 3.18 -14.93
CA ALA A 391 -12.55 2.01 -15.37
C ALA A 391 -11.73 1.21 -16.38
N ARG A 392 -11.80 -0.12 -16.31
CA ARG A 392 -11.22 -1.05 -17.28
C ARG A 392 -12.26 -2.08 -17.68
N ARG A 393 -12.21 -2.58 -18.91
CA ARG A 393 -13.10 -3.63 -19.42
C ARG A 393 -12.32 -4.93 -19.58
N ASP A 394 -12.98 -6.06 -19.33
CA ASP A 394 -12.39 -7.39 -19.55
C ASP A 394 -12.19 -7.69 -21.04
N SER A 395 -13.04 -7.14 -21.92
CA SER A 395 -12.86 -7.20 -23.38
C SER A 395 -12.73 -5.81 -24.03
N ASN A 396 -11.88 -5.74 -25.05
CA ASN A 396 -11.69 -4.53 -25.88
C ASN A 396 -12.70 -4.43 -27.03
N GLU A 397 -13.62 -5.38 -27.13
CA GLU A 397 -14.63 -5.47 -28.18
C GLU A 397 -15.50 -4.20 -28.19
N GLN A 398 -15.74 -3.65 -29.38
CA GLN A 398 -16.60 -2.48 -29.56
C GLN A 398 -18.01 -2.88 -30.03
N VAL A 399 -18.12 -3.99 -30.77
CA VAL A 399 -19.39 -4.57 -31.21
C VAL A 399 -19.81 -5.62 -30.18
N ILE A 400 -21.04 -5.55 -29.70
CA ILE A 400 -21.61 -6.48 -28.71
C ILE A 400 -23.05 -6.87 -29.08
N LEU A 401 -23.50 -8.03 -28.58
CA LEU A 401 -24.89 -8.45 -28.69
C LEU A 401 -25.78 -7.72 -27.68
N GLU A 402 -27.06 -7.56 -28.00
CA GLU A 402 -28.05 -7.02 -27.05
C GLU A 402 -28.20 -7.88 -25.77
N THR A 403 -28.00 -9.20 -25.87
CA THR A 403 -28.06 -10.14 -24.74
C THR A 403 -26.75 -10.27 -23.97
N GLU A 404 -25.67 -9.70 -24.47
CA GLU A 404 -24.34 -9.85 -23.89
C GLU A 404 -24.20 -9.07 -22.58
N THR A 405 -23.27 -9.53 -21.72
CA THR A 405 -22.90 -8.87 -20.47
C THR A 405 -21.43 -8.48 -20.54
N ILE A 406 -21.13 -7.18 -20.52
CA ILE A 406 -19.76 -6.65 -20.37
C ILE A 406 -19.47 -6.50 -18.89
N THR A 407 -18.28 -6.93 -18.46
CA THR A 407 -17.74 -6.64 -17.13
C THR A 407 -16.73 -5.49 -17.17
N LEU A 408 -16.85 -4.59 -16.20
CA LEU A 408 -15.98 -3.45 -15.99
C LEU A 408 -15.44 -3.46 -14.55
N ASP A 409 -14.12 -3.50 -14.39
CA ASP A 409 -13.46 -3.28 -13.10
C ASP A 409 -13.27 -1.78 -12.88
N LEU A 410 -13.87 -1.26 -11.79
CA LEU A 410 -13.81 0.14 -11.40
C LEU A 410 -12.90 0.30 -10.19
N ASN A 411 -11.89 1.15 -10.31
CA ASN A 411 -11.00 1.56 -9.22
C ASN A 411 -11.18 3.07 -9.00
N ILE A 412 -11.78 3.42 -7.85
CA ILE A 412 -12.04 4.80 -7.46
C ILE A 412 -11.19 5.15 -6.24
N ASN A 413 -10.53 6.32 -6.28
CA ASN A 413 -9.74 6.84 -5.18
C ASN A 413 -10.23 8.24 -4.79
N ASP A 414 -10.37 8.48 -3.50
CA ASP A 414 -10.81 9.75 -2.91
C ASP A 414 -9.97 10.11 -1.68
N ASP A 415 -9.92 11.39 -1.32
CA ASP A 415 -9.14 11.87 -0.18
C ASP A 415 -9.82 11.55 1.16
N TYR A 416 -11.15 11.53 1.20
CA TYR A 416 -11.95 11.31 2.41
C TYR A 416 -12.88 10.09 2.30
N GLY A 417 -13.55 9.85 1.17
CA GLY A 417 -14.32 8.62 0.99
C GLY A 417 -15.30 8.66 -0.19
N VAL A 418 -15.46 7.50 -0.84
CA VAL A 418 -16.44 7.32 -1.92
C VAL A 418 -17.81 6.98 -1.32
N ARG A 419 -18.87 7.68 -1.75
CA ARG A 419 -20.24 7.40 -1.29
C ARG A 419 -20.90 6.29 -2.10
N GLU A 420 -20.84 6.42 -3.41
CA GLU A 420 -21.45 5.48 -4.37
C GLU A 420 -20.75 5.60 -5.72
N ALA A 421 -20.73 4.49 -6.45
CA ALA A 421 -20.25 4.42 -7.82
C ALA A 421 -21.23 3.65 -8.71
N GLY A 422 -21.12 3.87 -10.02
CA GLY A 422 -22.02 3.27 -10.98
C GLY A 422 -21.61 3.42 -12.43
N LEU A 423 -22.52 3.04 -13.31
CA LEU A 423 -22.41 3.23 -14.76
C LEU A 423 -23.47 4.22 -15.23
N GLU A 424 -23.13 5.02 -16.25
CA GLU A 424 -24.06 5.85 -17.02
C GLU A 424 -23.81 5.63 -18.51
N TRP A 425 -24.86 5.75 -19.32
CA TRP A 425 -24.77 5.60 -20.77
C TRP A 425 -25.61 6.63 -21.50
N GLN A 426 -25.14 7.00 -22.69
CA GLN A 426 -25.78 7.96 -23.59
C GLN A 426 -25.73 7.45 -25.03
N GLY A 427 -26.88 7.43 -25.72
CA GLY A 427 -26.96 7.13 -27.15
C GLY A 427 -26.32 8.22 -28.00
N LEU A 428 -25.58 7.84 -29.04
CA LEU A 428 -24.95 8.79 -29.97
C LEU A 428 -25.92 9.27 -31.08
N SER A 429 -26.94 8.47 -31.39
CA SER A 429 -28.03 8.86 -32.29
C SER A 429 -29.26 9.30 -31.48
N PRO A 430 -29.98 10.37 -31.88
CA PRO A 430 -31.29 10.65 -31.31
C PRO A 430 -32.26 9.50 -31.66
N ALA A 431 -33.09 9.10 -30.70
CA ALA A 431 -34.19 8.18 -30.97
C ALA A 431 -35.19 8.82 -31.96
N PRO A 432 -36.09 8.04 -32.59
CA PRO A 432 -37.11 8.57 -33.51
C PRO A 432 -37.97 9.71 -32.92
N ASP A 433 -38.11 9.73 -31.59
CA ASP A 433 -38.84 10.76 -30.82
C ASP A 433 -38.01 12.04 -30.58
N GLY A 434 -36.83 12.18 -31.18
CA GLY A 434 -35.92 13.32 -31.04
C GLY A 434 -35.14 13.38 -29.72
N LYS A 435 -35.39 12.47 -28.79
CA LYS A 435 -34.68 12.38 -27.50
C LYS A 435 -33.48 11.45 -27.58
N THR A 436 -32.35 11.86 -27.02
CA THR A 436 -31.19 10.99 -26.80
C THR A 436 -31.50 9.97 -25.70
N LEU A 437 -31.23 8.69 -25.93
CA LEU A 437 -31.35 7.70 -24.85
C LEU A 437 -30.28 8.01 -23.78
N THR A 438 -30.70 8.09 -22.52
CA THR A 438 -29.79 8.20 -21.37
C THR A 438 -30.24 7.26 -20.27
N GLY A 439 -29.29 6.66 -19.57
CA GLY A 439 -29.55 5.82 -18.40
C GLY A 439 -28.38 5.81 -17.45
N SER A 440 -28.63 5.45 -16.18
CA SER A 440 -27.57 5.23 -15.20
C SER A 440 -28.04 4.25 -14.13
N LYS A 441 -27.10 3.48 -13.58
CA LYS A 441 -27.33 2.57 -12.45
C LYS A 441 -26.20 2.68 -11.44
N ILE A 442 -26.52 2.35 -10.18
CA ILE A 442 -25.55 2.23 -9.08
C ILE A 442 -25.03 0.78 -9.09
N THR A 443 -23.71 0.61 -8.97
CA THR A 443 -23.05 -0.70 -8.98
C THR A 443 -22.31 -1.00 -7.67
N GLY A 444 -22.14 -0.01 -6.80
CA GLY A 444 -21.56 -0.20 -5.49
C GLY A 444 -21.78 0.98 -4.55
N GLY A 445 -22.11 0.70 -3.29
CA GLY A 445 -22.07 1.68 -2.21
C GLY A 445 -20.71 1.66 -1.51
N GLY A 446 -20.09 2.82 -1.39
CA GLY A 446 -18.80 2.96 -0.71
C GLY A 446 -18.95 3.08 0.81
N ASN A 447 -17.83 3.35 1.49
CA ASN A 447 -17.76 3.50 2.94
C ASN A 447 -17.16 4.87 3.27
N PRO A 448 -17.76 5.66 4.19
CA PRO A 448 -17.28 6.98 4.58
C PRO A 448 -15.80 7.05 4.95
N GLU A 449 -15.22 5.98 5.53
CA GLU A 449 -13.82 5.98 5.97
C GLU A 449 -12.87 5.26 4.98
N ALA A 450 -13.37 4.82 3.81
CA ALA A 450 -12.61 4.09 2.80
C ALA A 450 -12.20 5.00 1.61
N ARG A 451 -10.92 5.38 1.58
CA ARG A 451 -10.30 6.19 0.52
C ARG A 451 -10.15 5.47 -0.83
N GLN A 452 -10.14 4.15 -0.82
CA GLN A 452 -10.07 3.32 -2.02
C GLN A 452 -11.32 2.47 -2.10
N PHE A 453 -11.96 2.48 -3.26
CA PHE A 453 -13.14 1.68 -3.55
C PHE A 453 -12.95 0.96 -4.87
N GLU A 454 -12.84 -0.36 -4.81
CA GLU A 454 -12.81 -1.23 -5.98
C GLU A 454 -14.13 -1.98 -6.07
N THR A 455 -14.75 -1.95 -7.24
CA THR A 455 -16.03 -2.63 -7.50
C THR A 455 -16.08 -3.13 -8.93
N ARG A 456 -16.76 -4.26 -9.13
CA ARG A 456 -17.00 -4.85 -10.44
C ARG A 456 -18.41 -4.52 -10.89
N ALA A 457 -18.51 -3.86 -12.04
CA ALA A 457 -19.75 -3.38 -12.63
C ALA A 457 -20.04 -4.15 -13.92
N THR A 458 -21.26 -4.67 -14.08
CA THR A 458 -21.70 -5.34 -15.30
C THR A 458 -22.59 -4.40 -16.14
N PHE A 459 -22.60 -4.54 -17.45
CA PHE A 459 -23.54 -3.85 -18.34
C PHE A 459 -24.12 -4.82 -19.35
N SER A 460 -25.44 -4.87 -19.48
CA SER A 460 -26.11 -5.73 -20.47
C SER A 460 -27.26 -4.97 -21.13
N PRO A 461 -27.24 -4.74 -22.45
CA PRO A 461 -28.25 -3.92 -23.13
C PRO A 461 -29.69 -4.41 -22.90
N ALA A 462 -29.95 -5.71 -22.97
CA ALA A 462 -31.28 -6.29 -22.77
C ALA A 462 -31.80 -6.07 -21.33
N ARG A 463 -30.95 -6.26 -20.32
CA ARG A 463 -31.30 -6.04 -18.90
C ARG A 463 -31.50 -4.55 -18.60
N ASP A 464 -30.58 -3.73 -19.08
CA ASP A 464 -30.53 -2.29 -18.84
C ASP A 464 -31.43 -1.49 -19.82
N LYS A 465 -32.23 -2.20 -20.64
CA LYS A 465 -33.27 -1.72 -21.57
C LYS A 465 -32.75 -0.77 -22.65
N VAL A 466 -31.56 -1.04 -23.16
CA VAL A 466 -30.92 -0.30 -24.25
C VAL A 466 -31.18 -1.04 -25.58
N PRO A 467 -31.98 -0.47 -26.51
CA PRO A 467 -32.17 -1.07 -27.83
C PRO A 467 -30.90 -0.97 -28.70
N PRO A 468 -30.76 -1.81 -29.74
CA PRO A 468 -29.62 -1.81 -30.67
C PRO A 468 -29.33 -0.42 -31.25
N GLN A 469 -28.15 0.12 -30.92
CA GLN A 469 -27.64 1.42 -31.35
C GLN A 469 -26.17 1.57 -30.92
N THR A 470 -25.55 2.71 -31.26
CA THR A 470 -24.25 3.08 -30.68
C THR A 470 -24.44 3.93 -29.42
N ILE A 471 -23.77 3.56 -28.32
CA ILE A 471 -23.76 4.30 -27.05
C ILE A 471 -22.34 4.67 -26.61
N GLU A 472 -22.21 5.73 -25.83
CA GLU A 472 -21.10 5.93 -24.91
C GLU A 472 -21.48 5.37 -23.53
N LEU A 473 -20.63 4.50 -22.97
CA LEU A 473 -20.71 3.98 -21.61
C LEU A 473 -19.59 4.61 -20.77
N ARG A 474 -19.92 5.14 -19.58
CA ARG A 474 -18.97 5.76 -18.64
C ARG A 474 -19.19 5.20 -17.25
N ALA A 475 -18.12 5.01 -16.49
CA ALA A 475 -18.23 4.83 -15.05
C ALA A 475 -18.31 6.19 -14.36
N TRP A 476 -19.02 6.27 -13.24
CA TRP A 476 -19.13 7.49 -12.43
C TRP A 476 -19.00 7.18 -10.94
N ALA A 477 -18.62 8.20 -10.17
CA ALA A 477 -18.63 8.15 -8.71
C ALA A 477 -19.06 9.49 -8.11
N THR A 478 -19.54 9.44 -6.87
CA THR A 478 -19.73 10.60 -6.00
C THR A 478 -19.08 10.37 -4.65
N ASP A 479 -18.54 11.43 -4.09
CA ASP A 479 -18.10 11.50 -2.69
C ASP A 479 -19.27 11.90 -1.77
N TYR A 480 -18.94 12.27 -0.54
CA TYR A 480 -19.87 12.73 0.47
C TYR A 480 -20.13 14.24 0.46
N LEU A 481 -19.46 15.02 -0.39
CA LEU A 481 -19.65 16.48 -0.45
C LEU A 481 -21.03 16.81 -1.04
N PRO A 482 -21.88 17.60 -0.34
CA PRO A 482 -23.19 17.99 -0.86
C PRO A 482 -23.12 18.72 -2.20
N ASP A 483 -24.13 18.49 -3.05
CA ASP A 483 -24.35 19.16 -4.35
C ASP A 483 -23.20 19.05 -5.39
N ARG A 484 -22.18 18.22 -5.14
CA ARG A 484 -21.09 17.97 -6.08
C ARG A 484 -21.56 17.11 -7.28
N PRO A 485 -21.25 17.49 -8.53
CA PRO A 485 -21.58 16.68 -9.70
C PRO A 485 -20.74 15.39 -9.77
N ARG A 486 -21.32 14.33 -10.35
CA ARG A 486 -20.64 13.05 -10.61
C ARG A 486 -19.33 13.22 -11.38
N THR A 487 -18.22 12.71 -10.84
CA THR A 487 -16.99 12.52 -11.61
C THR A 487 -17.15 11.30 -12.53
N ARG A 488 -16.51 11.32 -13.71
CA ARG A 488 -16.68 10.34 -14.79
C ARG A 488 -15.34 9.79 -15.27
N SER A 489 -15.34 8.53 -15.69
CA SER A 489 -14.22 7.91 -16.42
C SER A 489 -14.13 8.42 -17.86
N THR A 490 -13.08 8.01 -18.57
CA THR A 490 -13.06 8.00 -20.04
C THR A 490 -14.25 7.20 -20.60
N PRO A 491 -14.89 7.62 -21.70
CA PRO A 491 -15.98 6.89 -22.33
C PRO A 491 -15.50 5.65 -23.08
N PHE A 492 -16.29 4.59 -23.03
CA PHE A 492 -16.20 3.43 -23.91
C PHE A 492 -17.32 3.52 -24.95
N LEU A 493 -16.96 3.47 -26.23
CA LEU A 493 -17.92 3.46 -27.33
C LEU A 493 -18.32 2.01 -27.62
N LEU A 494 -19.62 1.72 -27.59
CA LEU A 494 -20.19 0.40 -27.80
C LEU A 494 -21.24 0.44 -28.94
N HIS A 495 -21.10 -0.46 -29.89
CA HIS A 495 -22.05 -0.73 -30.97
C HIS A 495 -22.88 -1.96 -30.60
N ILE A 496 -24.12 -1.73 -30.15
CA ILE A 496 -25.04 -2.80 -29.74
C ILE A 496 -25.81 -3.27 -30.98
N LEU A 497 -25.68 -4.56 -31.30
CA LEU A 497 -26.39 -5.22 -32.39
C LEU A 497 -27.40 -6.25 -31.85
N ASN A 498 -28.50 -6.44 -32.57
CA ASN A 498 -29.36 -7.61 -32.35
C ASN A 498 -28.67 -8.88 -32.90
N PRO A 499 -29.13 -10.10 -32.55
CA PRO A 499 -28.50 -11.34 -32.98
C PRO A 499 -28.34 -11.49 -34.50
N THR A 500 -29.34 -11.05 -35.29
CA THR A 500 -29.30 -11.17 -36.75
C THR A 500 -28.27 -10.22 -37.38
N ASP A 501 -28.23 -8.95 -36.94
CA ASP A 501 -27.27 -7.97 -37.46
C ASP A 501 -25.83 -8.29 -37.02
N HIS A 502 -25.65 -8.83 -35.81
CA HIS A 502 -24.36 -9.34 -35.36
C HIS A 502 -23.91 -10.56 -36.19
N ALA A 503 -24.83 -11.45 -36.58
CA ALA A 503 -24.48 -12.60 -37.42
C ALA A 503 -24.01 -12.16 -38.82
N LEU A 504 -24.64 -11.12 -39.39
CA LEU A 504 -24.19 -10.49 -40.64
C LEU A 504 -22.80 -9.85 -40.48
N TRP A 505 -22.62 -9.01 -39.45
CA TRP A 505 -21.34 -8.36 -39.18
C TRP A 505 -20.19 -9.37 -39.00
N LEU A 506 -20.44 -10.46 -38.27
CA LEU A 506 -19.45 -11.49 -38.01
C LEU A 506 -19.15 -12.31 -39.27
N THR A 507 -20.14 -12.54 -40.12
CA THR A 507 -19.95 -13.21 -41.42
C THR A 507 -19.11 -12.34 -42.38
N ASP A 508 -19.32 -11.01 -42.37
CA ASP A 508 -18.42 -10.06 -43.05
C ASP A 508 -16.99 -10.12 -42.48
N GLN A 509 -16.82 -10.18 -41.14
CA GLN A 509 -15.48 -10.34 -40.54
C GLN A 509 -14.81 -11.67 -40.95
N PHE A 510 -15.55 -12.79 -40.95
CA PHE A 510 -15.04 -14.06 -41.45
C PHE A 510 -14.66 -13.99 -42.93
N SER A 511 -15.40 -13.27 -43.77
CA SER A 511 -15.07 -13.12 -45.20
C SER A 511 -13.75 -12.36 -45.41
N ARG A 512 -13.51 -11.29 -44.63
CA ARG A 512 -12.25 -10.53 -44.62
C ARG A 512 -11.10 -11.37 -44.09
N TRP A 513 -11.33 -12.11 -43.00
CA TRP A 513 -10.37 -13.04 -42.42
C TRP A 513 -9.94 -14.12 -43.42
N LEU A 514 -10.88 -14.74 -44.14
CA LEU A 514 -10.59 -15.73 -45.18
C LEU A 514 -9.83 -15.12 -46.38
N GLN A 515 -10.08 -13.85 -46.71
CA GLN A 515 -9.29 -13.15 -47.73
C GLN A 515 -7.82 -12.99 -47.30
N VAL A 516 -7.55 -12.67 -46.03
CA VAL A 516 -6.18 -12.61 -45.49
C VAL A 516 -5.54 -14.01 -45.40
N ALA A 517 -6.33 -15.05 -45.12
CA ALA A 517 -5.86 -16.44 -45.15
C ALA A 517 -5.39 -16.87 -46.55
N ARG A 518 -6.20 -16.54 -47.58
CA ARG A 518 -5.84 -16.74 -48.99
C ARG A 518 -4.57 -15.98 -49.37
N GLU A 519 -4.39 -14.74 -48.92
CA GLU A 519 -3.14 -14.00 -49.16
C GLU A 519 -1.92 -14.70 -48.52
N SER A 520 -2.08 -15.30 -47.33
CA SER A 520 -1.03 -16.08 -46.66
C SER A 520 -0.71 -17.38 -47.39
N TYR A 521 -1.71 -18.02 -48.00
CA TYR A 521 -1.55 -19.20 -48.87
C TYR A 521 -0.88 -18.84 -50.21
N ASP A 522 -1.31 -17.77 -50.88
CA ASP A 522 -0.70 -17.29 -52.13
C ASP A 522 0.78 -16.91 -51.89
N ARG A 523 1.08 -16.34 -50.71
CA ARG A 523 2.44 -16.06 -50.25
C ARG A 523 3.27 -17.33 -50.09
N GLU A 524 2.70 -18.37 -49.48
CA GLU A 524 3.34 -19.67 -49.30
C GLU A 524 3.65 -20.34 -50.64
N GLN A 525 2.73 -20.25 -51.61
CA GLN A 525 2.95 -20.76 -52.96
C GLN A 525 4.13 -20.06 -53.67
N GLN A 526 4.27 -18.73 -53.50
CA GLN A 526 5.42 -17.97 -54.05
C GLN A 526 6.76 -18.35 -53.41
N LEU A 527 6.77 -18.63 -52.10
CA LEU A 527 7.96 -19.12 -51.40
C LEU A 527 8.32 -20.54 -51.87
N HIS A 528 7.32 -21.42 -52.01
CA HIS A 528 7.49 -22.77 -52.53
C HIS A 528 8.07 -22.79 -53.96
N GLU A 529 7.61 -21.93 -54.86
CA GLU A 529 8.20 -21.78 -56.20
C GLU A 529 9.69 -21.38 -56.12
N THR A 530 10.05 -20.47 -55.21
CA THR A 530 11.45 -20.06 -54.99
C THR A 530 12.30 -21.17 -54.37
N ASN A 531 11.77 -21.94 -53.42
CA ASN A 531 12.46 -23.09 -52.83
C ASN A 531 12.66 -24.21 -53.86
N ARG A 532 11.69 -24.41 -54.76
CA ARG A 532 11.79 -25.35 -55.89
C ARG A 532 12.87 -24.92 -56.90
N GLU A 533 13.01 -23.62 -57.19
CA GLU A 533 14.16 -23.12 -57.98
C GLU A 533 15.50 -23.43 -57.30
N LEU A 534 15.62 -23.13 -56.00
CA LEU A 534 16.83 -23.42 -55.22
C LEU A 534 17.15 -24.92 -55.21
N ARG A 535 16.13 -25.77 -55.15
CA ARG A 535 16.29 -27.22 -55.19
C ARG A 535 16.70 -27.77 -56.57
N ALA A 536 16.34 -27.09 -57.66
CA ALA A 536 16.74 -27.46 -59.01
C ALA A 536 18.23 -27.21 -59.30
N LEU A 537 18.92 -26.43 -58.45
CA LEU A 537 20.35 -26.17 -58.57
C LEU A 537 21.21 -27.41 -58.32
N SER A 538 22.33 -27.50 -59.05
CA SER A 538 23.31 -28.57 -58.85
C SER A 538 24.07 -28.39 -57.52
N PRO A 539 24.71 -29.45 -56.95
CA PRO A 539 25.21 -29.42 -55.57
C PRO A 539 26.22 -28.30 -55.32
N SER A 540 27.15 -28.10 -56.26
CA SER A 540 28.19 -27.07 -56.23
C SER A 540 27.64 -25.65 -56.43
N GLU A 541 26.42 -25.51 -56.94
CA GLU A 541 25.78 -24.22 -57.17
C GLU A 541 24.93 -23.79 -55.99
N LEU A 542 24.20 -24.72 -55.37
CA LEU A 542 23.51 -24.49 -54.11
C LEU A 542 24.51 -24.08 -53.00
N ASP A 543 25.71 -24.64 -53.03
CA ASP A 543 26.80 -24.29 -52.10
C ASP A 543 27.43 -22.90 -52.32
N ARG A 544 27.08 -22.17 -53.39
CA ARG A 544 27.55 -20.78 -53.59
C ARG A 544 27.03 -19.85 -52.48
N PRO A 545 27.82 -18.87 -52.00
CA PRO A 545 27.42 -17.99 -50.90
C PRO A 545 26.18 -17.14 -51.20
N GLU A 546 25.90 -16.86 -52.46
CA GLU A 546 24.69 -16.15 -52.91
C GLU A 546 23.44 -17.02 -52.74
N ASN A 547 23.49 -18.29 -53.15
CA ASN A 547 22.37 -19.23 -53.00
C ASN A 547 22.16 -19.66 -51.55
N ARG A 548 23.24 -19.77 -50.77
CA ARG A 548 23.20 -19.93 -49.30
C ARG A 548 22.45 -18.76 -48.64
N ARG A 549 22.74 -17.51 -49.05
CA ARG A 549 22.02 -16.30 -48.59
C ARG A 549 20.56 -16.29 -49.07
N ARG A 550 20.27 -16.70 -50.31
CA ARG A 550 18.90 -16.81 -50.84
C ARG A 550 18.09 -17.83 -50.02
N ALA A 551 18.65 -18.99 -49.68
CA ALA A 551 18.03 -19.98 -48.80
C ALA A 551 17.80 -19.45 -47.36
N GLN A 552 18.76 -18.71 -46.81
CA GLN A 552 18.60 -18.06 -45.50
C GLN A 552 17.51 -16.97 -45.52
N GLN A 553 17.39 -16.22 -46.62
CA GLN A 553 16.32 -15.24 -46.83
C GLN A 553 14.95 -15.91 -46.99
N GLN A 554 14.86 -17.04 -47.70
CA GLN A 554 13.64 -17.85 -47.75
C GLN A 554 13.25 -18.32 -46.36
N ALA A 555 14.15 -18.92 -45.59
CA ALA A 555 13.86 -19.36 -44.21
C ALA A 555 13.34 -18.23 -43.30
N ALA A 556 13.85 -17.00 -43.46
CA ALA A 556 13.34 -15.82 -42.75
C ALA A 556 11.96 -15.40 -43.25
N ALA A 557 11.68 -15.54 -44.54
CA ALA A 557 10.36 -15.30 -45.13
C ALA A 557 9.32 -16.36 -44.71
N GLU A 558 9.69 -17.65 -44.65
CA GLU A 558 8.86 -18.72 -44.09
C GLU A 558 8.50 -18.41 -42.63
N THR A 559 9.49 -18.03 -41.82
CA THR A 559 9.26 -17.68 -40.40
C THR A 559 8.32 -16.47 -40.27
N ALA A 560 8.42 -15.49 -41.19
CA ALA A 560 7.51 -14.34 -41.21
C ALA A 560 6.10 -14.71 -41.69
N ASN A 561 5.95 -15.66 -42.62
CA ASN A 561 4.66 -16.15 -43.08
C ASN A 561 3.97 -17.00 -41.98
N ALA A 562 4.74 -17.86 -41.28
CA ALA A 562 4.28 -18.62 -40.13
C ALA A 562 3.72 -17.72 -39.03
N ASN A 563 4.48 -16.69 -38.61
CA ASN A 563 4.03 -15.71 -37.61
C ASN A 563 2.78 -14.92 -38.07
N ARG A 564 2.60 -14.72 -39.38
CA ARG A 564 1.39 -14.08 -39.93
C ARG A 564 0.18 -15.02 -39.87
N LEU A 565 0.38 -16.31 -40.16
CA LEU A 565 -0.67 -17.32 -40.06
C LEU A 565 -1.07 -17.56 -38.60
N ASP A 566 -0.12 -17.56 -37.67
CA ASP A 566 -0.33 -17.67 -36.21
C ASP A 566 -1.21 -16.52 -35.65
N GLN A 567 -0.88 -15.27 -36.00
CA GLN A 567 -1.75 -14.11 -35.67
C GLN A 567 -3.14 -14.21 -36.31
N LEU A 568 -3.24 -14.87 -37.47
CA LEU A 568 -4.49 -15.05 -38.19
C LEU A 568 -5.34 -16.19 -37.59
N THR A 569 -4.73 -17.26 -37.08
CA THR A 569 -5.45 -18.34 -36.38
C THR A 569 -6.00 -17.84 -35.05
N ASP A 570 -5.26 -17.01 -34.31
CA ASP A 570 -5.76 -16.35 -33.10
C ASP A 570 -6.94 -15.40 -33.40
N SER A 571 -6.84 -14.56 -34.43
CA SER A 571 -7.98 -13.74 -34.88
C SER A 571 -9.20 -14.59 -35.28
N GLY A 572 -8.98 -15.71 -35.97
CA GLY A 572 -10.03 -16.66 -36.34
C GLY A 572 -10.68 -17.35 -35.13
N ARG A 573 -9.87 -17.71 -34.11
CA ARG A 573 -10.36 -18.24 -32.83
C ARG A 573 -11.26 -17.24 -32.14
N ASP A 574 -10.89 -15.96 -32.10
CA ASP A 574 -11.71 -14.93 -31.45
C ASP A 574 -13.02 -14.66 -32.19
N LEU A 575 -13.03 -14.70 -33.53
CA LEU A 575 -14.27 -14.66 -34.32
C LEU A 575 -15.19 -15.86 -34.01
N VAL A 576 -14.66 -17.08 -33.89
CA VAL A 576 -15.46 -18.26 -33.49
C VAL A 576 -15.93 -18.14 -32.04
N LYS A 577 -15.12 -17.62 -31.11
CA LYS A 577 -15.55 -17.31 -29.73
C LYS A 577 -16.71 -16.32 -29.71
N GLN A 578 -16.69 -15.28 -30.55
CA GLN A 578 -17.82 -14.35 -30.69
C GLN A 578 -19.05 -15.06 -31.29
N ALA A 579 -18.86 -15.93 -32.29
CA ALA A 579 -19.93 -16.70 -32.89
C ALA A 579 -20.68 -17.58 -31.86
N THR A 580 -19.98 -18.21 -30.91
CA THR A 580 -20.62 -19.02 -29.84
C THR A 580 -21.57 -18.24 -28.94
N ARG A 581 -21.39 -16.91 -28.82
CA ARG A 581 -22.27 -16.02 -28.02
C ARG A 581 -23.61 -15.74 -28.70
N ASN A 582 -23.68 -15.95 -30.02
CA ASN A 582 -24.84 -15.60 -30.83
C ASN A 582 -25.66 -16.86 -31.18
N PRO A 583 -26.95 -16.94 -30.77
CA PRO A 583 -27.81 -18.11 -31.06
C PRO A 583 -28.13 -18.30 -32.55
N GLU A 584 -27.72 -17.36 -33.42
CA GLU A 584 -27.88 -17.50 -34.87
C GLU A 584 -26.83 -18.42 -35.53
N PHE A 585 -25.81 -18.90 -34.81
CA PHE A 585 -24.86 -19.90 -35.32
C PHE A 585 -25.17 -21.30 -34.77
N ASP A 586 -25.21 -22.30 -35.65
CA ASP A 586 -25.38 -23.71 -35.27
C ASP A 586 -24.05 -24.35 -34.82
N GLY A 587 -24.13 -25.22 -33.81
CA GLY A 587 -22.96 -25.91 -33.25
C GLY A 587 -22.23 -26.76 -34.28
N ALA A 588 -22.93 -27.37 -35.23
CA ALA A 588 -22.32 -28.15 -36.32
C ALA A 588 -21.36 -27.32 -37.19
N ARG A 589 -21.76 -26.11 -37.63
CA ARG A 589 -20.85 -25.20 -38.36
C ARG A 589 -19.73 -24.66 -37.48
N LEU A 590 -20.01 -24.34 -36.21
CA LEU A 590 -18.98 -23.84 -35.29
C LEU A 590 -17.90 -24.89 -35.00
N GLU A 591 -18.26 -26.16 -34.85
CA GLU A 591 -17.31 -27.27 -34.78
C GLU A 591 -16.51 -27.43 -36.07
N SER A 592 -17.16 -27.29 -37.24
CA SER A 592 -16.46 -27.34 -38.53
C SER A 592 -15.49 -26.17 -38.71
N LEU A 593 -15.80 -24.97 -38.23
CA LEU A 593 -14.86 -23.84 -38.20
C LEU A 593 -13.73 -24.07 -37.19
N ALA A 594 -14.04 -24.56 -35.99
CA ALA A 594 -13.06 -24.83 -34.93
C ALA A 594 -12.04 -25.92 -35.35
N THR A 595 -12.50 -27.00 -35.99
CA THR A 595 -11.63 -28.06 -36.52
C THR A 595 -10.72 -27.56 -37.65
N LEU A 596 -11.23 -26.71 -38.57
CA LEU A 596 -10.43 -26.11 -39.63
C LEU A 596 -9.42 -25.10 -39.06
N LEU A 597 -9.79 -24.27 -38.08
CA LEU A 597 -8.86 -23.42 -37.34
C LEU A 597 -7.76 -24.24 -36.66
N LYS A 598 -8.10 -25.37 -36.02
CA LYS A 598 -7.12 -26.28 -35.40
C LYS A 598 -6.15 -26.88 -36.41
N SER A 599 -6.58 -27.13 -37.64
CA SER A 599 -5.66 -27.55 -38.71
C SER A 599 -4.73 -26.41 -39.17
N LEU A 600 -5.23 -25.19 -39.36
CA LEU A 600 -4.39 -24.02 -39.67
C LEU A 600 -3.38 -23.72 -38.54
N ASP A 601 -3.81 -23.85 -37.29
CA ASP A 601 -2.98 -23.68 -36.11
C ASP A 601 -1.85 -24.72 -36.07
N SER A 602 -2.14 -25.99 -36.38
CA SER A 602 -1.10 -27.02 -36.49
C SER A 602 -0.11 -26.75 -37.65
N ILE A 603 -0.59 -26.17 -38.75
CA ILE A 603 0.27 -25.74 -39.87
C ILE A 603 1.21 -24.61 -39.41
N ALA A 604 0.68 -23.60 -38.70
CA ALA A 604 1.43 -22.45 -38.19
C ALA A 604 2.43 -22.79 -37.07
N GLU A 605 2.01 -23.51 -36.02
CA GLU A 605 2.86 -23.84 -34.86
C GLU A 605 3.94 -24.90 -35.21
N THR A 606 3.68 -25.82 -36.15
CA THR A 606 4.58 -26.99 -36.36
C THR A 606 5.16 -27.15 -37.78
N ARG A 607 4.35 -26.99 -38.83
CA ARG A 607 4.75 -27.36 -40.21
C ARG A 607 5.57 -26.26 -40.87
N MET A 608 5.11 -25.00 -40.86
CA MET A 608 5.86 -23.88 -41.45
C MET A 608 7.21 -23.63 -40.72
N PRO A 609 7.33 -23.72 -39.38
CA PRO A 609 8.61 -23.63 -38.69
C PRO A 609 9.58 -24.77 -39.07
N SER A 610 9.08 -26.00 -39.28
CA SER A 610 9.88 -27.13 -39.77
C SER A 610 10.51 -26.84 -41.13
N VAL A 611 9.72 -26.35 -42.10
CA VAL A 611 10.23 -25.91 -43.41
C VAL A 611 11.29 -24.82 -43.24
N ALA A 612 11.04 -23.80 -42.42
CA ALA A 612 12.00 -22.74 -42.14
C ALA A 612 13.33 -23.27 -41.54
N ASP A 613 13.26 -24.25 -40.64
CA ASP A 613 14.44 -24.86 -40.01
C ASP A 613 15.20 -25.80 -40.95
N LEU A 614 14.51 -26.53 -41.84
CA LEU A 614 15.13 -27.30 -42.91
C LEU A 614 15.86 -26.39 -43.93
N LEU A 615 15.29 -25.24 -44.29
CA LEU A 615 15.96 -24.23 -45.11
C LEU A 615 17.18 -23.61 -44.40
N LYS A 616 17.08 -23.33 -43.08
CA LYS A 616 18.24 -22.92 -42.27
C LYS A 616 19.34 -23.99 -42.30
N GLN A 617 19.00 -25.26 -42.06
CA GLN A 617 19.96 -26.38 -42.15
C GLN A 617 20.60 -26.48 -43.54
N SER A 618 19.83 -26.31 -44.62
CA SER A 618 20.37 -26.26 -45.98
C SER A 618 21.39 -25.13 -46.15
N SER A 619 21.13 -23.94 -45.59
CA SER A 619 22.05 -22.80 -45.67
C SER A 619 23.32 -22.99 -44.84
N THR A 620 23.27 -23.75 -43.73
CA THR A 620 24.40 -23.93 -42.79
C THR A 620 25.18 -25.22 -42.97
N ALA A 621 24.73 -26.15 -43.82
CA ALA A 621 25.34 -27.47 -44.00
C ALA A 621 26.84 -27.42 -44.42
N PRO A 622 27.68 -28.36 -43.94
CA PRO A 622 29.12 -28.37 -44.23
C PRO A 622 29.42 -28.84 -45.66
N THR A 623 30.22 -28.05 -46.38
CA THR A 623 30.66 -28.33 -47.76
C THR A 623 31.72 -29.44 -47.78
N LYS A 624 31.52 -30.50 -48.60
CA LYS A 624 32.58 -31.48 -48.89
C LYS A 624 33.33 -31.09 -50.18
N PRO A 625 34.67 -31.02 -50.18
CA PRO A 625 35.42 -30.67 -51.39
C PRO A 625 35.41 -31.83 -52.41
N SER A 626 34.97 -31.54 -53.63
CA SER A 626 35.09 -32.45 -54.78
C SER A 626 36.53 -32.48 -55.29
N SER A 627 37.14 -33.67 -55.33
CA SER A 627 38.54 -33.87 -55.70
C SER A 627 38.81 -33.73 -57.21
N SER A 628 39.81 -32.93 -57.59
CA SER A 628 40.41 -32.92 -58.93
C SER A 628 41.61 -33.87 -59.02
N SER A 629 41.59 -34.81 -59.97
CA SER A 629 42.79 -35.52 -60.47
C SER A 629 43.65 -34.56 -61.30
N SER A 630 44.97 -34.70 -61.49
CA SER A 630 45.89 -35.86 -61.39
C SER A 630 47.31 -35.36 -60.99
N SER A 631 48.29 -36.16 -60.56
CA SER A 631 48.97 -37.23 -61.31
C SER A 631 49.65 -38.30 -60.42
N SER A 632 50.07 -39.41 -61.06
CA SER A 632 50.34 -40.75 -60.49
C SER A 632 51.85 -41.04 -60.27
N PRO A 633 52.33 -42.32 -60.20
CA PRO A 633 52.26 -43.39 -59.17
C PRO A 633 53.71 -43.77 -58.71
N PRO A 634 54.11 -44.98 -58.19
CA PRO A 634 53.37 -46.23 -57.92
C PRO A 634 53.64 -46.98 -56.59
N LYS A 635 52.86 -48.06 -56.43
CA LYS A 635 52.89 -49.14 -55.42
C LYS A 635 54.09 -50.09 -55.62
N PRO A 636 54.48 -50.93 -54.64
CA PRO A 636 53.76 -52.21 -54.45
C PRO A 636 53.57 -52.70 -52.99
N SER A 637 52.57 -53.57 -52.82
CA SER A 637 52.25 -54.51 -51.71
C SER A 637 53.12 -55.79 -51.77
N PRO A 638 53.04 -56.83 -50.89
CA PRO A 638 52.02 -57.23 -49.88
C PRO A 638 52.62 -57.48 -48.45
N THR A 639 52.00 -58.06 -47.40
CA THR A 639 51.31 -59.39 -47.27
C THR A 639 50.50 -59.51 -45.95
N ASP A 640 49.60 -60.50 -45.89
CA ASP A 640 48.61 -60.84 -44.84
C ASP A 640 49.10 -61.05 -43.39
N SER A 641 48.19 -60.91 -42.40
CA SER A 641 47.62 -62.07 -41.66
C SER A 641 46.57 -61.76 -40.55
N ALA A 642 45.51 -62.60 -40.53
CA ALA A 642 44.82 -63.21 -39.38
C ALA A 642 44.07 -62.42 -38.25
N THR A 643 42.73 -62.54 -38.29
CA THR A 643 41.83 -63.11 -37.23
C THR A 643 41.43 -62.34 -35.93
N LYS A 644 40.13 -62.51 -35.58
CA LYS A 644 39.35 -62.19 -34.34
C LYS A 644 39.85 -62.93 -33.05
N PRO A 645 39.30 -62.78 -31.80
CA PRO A 645 37.95 -62.27 -31.40
C PRO A 645 37.78 -61.44 -30.08
N ASP A 646 36.53 -60.98 -29.88
CA ASP A 646 35.66 -61.04 -28.67
C ASP A 646 35.53 -60.00 -27.51
N SER A 647 34.25 -59.84 -27.16
CA SER A 647 33.63 -59.57 -25.83
C SER A 647 33.40 -58.12 -25.31
N SER A 648 32.56 -58.03 -24.27
CA SER A 648 31.60 -56.96 -23.95
C SER A 648 31.77 -56.33 -22.55
N SER A 649 31.26 -55.11 -22.31
CA SER A 649 30.65 -54.71 -21.01
C SER A 649 30.05 -53.28 -20.99
N ALA A 650 28.98 -53.12 -20.20
CA ALA A 650 28.55 -51.92 -19.44
C ALA A 650 28.73 -52.26 -17.92
N PRO A 651 28.45 -51.43 -16.86
CA PRO A 651 27.37 -50.41 -16.71
C PRO A 651 27.60 -49.23 -15.68
N THR A 652 26.51 -48.52 -15.31
CA THR A 652 26.17 -47.86 -14.00
C THR A 652 26.69 -46.47 -13.55
N ASP A 653 25.77 -45.72 -12.90
CA ASP A 653 25.93 -44.59 -11.95
C ASP A 653 26.53 -45.02 -10.59
N PRO A 654 27.16 -44.13 -9.77
CA PRO A 654 26.45 -43.54 -8.60
C PRO A 654 26.96 -42.18 -7.99
N ASN A 655 26.01 -41.45 -7.35
CA ASN A 655 26.11 -40.56 -6.16
C ASN A 655 26.96 -39.25 -6.09
N SER A 656 26.39 -38.29 -5.33
CA SER A 656 26.80 -36.89 -5.02
C SER A 656 27.86 -36.78 -3.87
N PRO A 657 28.35 -35.59 -3.38
CA PRO A 657 27.69 -34.26 -3.31
C PRO A 657 28.53 -32.95 -3.45
N GLN A 658 27.80 -31.83 -3.35
CA GLN A 658 28.18 -30.43 -3.00
C GLN A 658 28.33 -29.35 -4.10
N SER A 659 27.71 -28.21 -3.78
CA SER A 659 27.43 -26.95 -4.50
C SER A 659 28.62 -25.94 -4.40
N PRO A 660 28.57 -24.67 -4.87
CA PRO A 660 27.42 -23.89 -5.36
C PRO A 660 27.59 -23.05 -6.65
N SER A 661 26.45 -22.60 -7.19
CA SER A 661 26.34 -21.52 -8.19
C SER A 661 26.19 -20.15 -7.51
N PRO A 662 26.36 -19.04 -8.25
CA PRO A 662 25.28 -18.05 -8.24
C PRO A 662 24.89 -17.48 -9.62
N VAL A 663 23.57 -17.49 -9.85
CA VAL A 663 22.70 -16.41 -10.36
C VAL A 663 23.25 -15.44 -11.43
N LYS A 664 22.58 -15.43 -12.59
CA LYS A 664 22.57 -14.27 -13.52
C LYS A 664 21.55 -13.23 -13.04
N SER A 665 21.92 -11.96 -13.04
CA SER A 665 20.99 -10.83 -12.98
C SER A 665 21.10 -9.97 -14.24
N SER A 666 19.95 -9.55 -14.78
CA SER A 666 19.85 -8.66 -15.93
C SER A 666 19.88 -7.20 -15.46
N SER A 667 20.70 -6.38 -16.13
CA SER A 667 20.48 -4.92 -16.19
C SER A 667 21.10 -4.36 -17.47
N SER A 668 20.34 -3.51 -18.15
CA SER A 668 20.73 -2.91 -19.43
C SER A 668 20.58 -1.40 -19.38
N SER A 669 21.69 -0.69 -19.26
CA SER A 669 21.76 0.76 -19.44
C SER A 669 23.17 1.15 -19.87
N LEU A 670 23.33 1.65 -21.10
CA LEU A 670 24.59 2.25 -21.55
C LEU A 670 24.31 3.29 -22.64
N SER A 671 24.44 4.55 -22.26
CA SER A 671 24.47 5.73 -23.12
C SER A 671 25.88 5.96 -23.68
N SER A 672 25.99 6.39 -24.93
CA SER A 672 27.26 6.79 -25.57
C SER A 672 27.49 8.31 -25.52
N SER A 673 28.76 8.72 -25.61
CA SER A 673 29.26 10.07 -25.29
C SER A 673 29.52 10.97 -26.52
N SER A 674 29.50 12.29 -26.29
CA SER A 674 29.77 13.37 -27.25
C SER A 674 31.23 13.46 -27.75
N PRO A 675 31.55 14.40 -28.67
CA PRO A 675 32.25 15.62 -28.21
C PRO A 675 31.80 16.95 -28.86
N LYS A 676 32.36 18.08 -28.37
CA LYS A 676 31.99 19.49 -28.64
C LYS A 676 32.85 20.17 -29.72
N ASN A 677 32.32 21.23 -30.38
CA ASN A 677 32.77 22.64 -30.15
C ASN A 677 32.08 23.69 -31.05
N ASP A 678 31.81 24.85 -30.45
CA ASP A 678 31.43 26.17 -31.02
C ASP A 678 32.72 27.03 -31.26
N PRO A 679 32.73 28.30 -31.77
CA PRO A 679 31.64 29.31 -31.77
C PRO A 679 31.54 30.31 -32.98
N GLN A 680 30.50 31.17 -32.91
CA GLN A 680 30.37 32.61 -33.33
C GLN A 680 29.32 33.04 -34.39
N THR A 681 28.50 33.97 -33.91
CA THR A 681 27.42 34.82 -34.46
C THR A 681 27.90 35.90 -35.47
N PRO A 682 27.04 36.63 -36.27
CA PRO A 682 25.93 37.46 -35.75
C PRO A 682 24.67 37.82 -36.61
N GLN A 683 23.59 38.16 -35.87
CA GLN A 683 22.56 39.22 -36.09
C GLN A 683 21.48 39.13 -37.22
N SER A 684 20.22 38.88 -36.80
CA SER A 684 19.01 39.77 -36.74
C SER A 684 18.70 40.81 -37.86
N PRO A 685 17.45 41.38 -38.03
CA PRO A 685 16.28 41.37 -37.10
C PRO A 685 14.82 41.32 -37.69
N SER A 686 13.85 41.29 -36.76
CA SER A 686 12.51 41.99 -36.71
C SER A 686 11.27 41.61 -37.59
N LYS A 687 10.23 41.14 -36.86
CA LYS A 687 8.78 41.54 -36.80
C LYS A 687 8.37 42.94 -37.38
N PRO A 688 7.07 43.34 -37.57
CA PRO A 688 5.81 42.80 -36.98
C PRO A 688 4.46 42.85 -37.81
N SER A 689 3.37 42.43 -37.14
CA SER A 689 1.97 42.97 -37.11
C SER A 689 0.89 42.68 -38.19
N ASP A 690 -0.24 42.11 -37.72
CA ASP A 690 -1.62 42.20 -38.26
C ASP A 690 -2.22 43.63 -38.07
N PRO A 691 -3.28 44.08 -38.81
CA PRO A 691 -4.69 43.65 -38.56
C PRO A 691 -5.70 43.64 -39.76
N ASP A 692 -6.88 43.07 -39.47
CA ASP A 692 -8.24 43.31 -40.03
C ASP A 692 -8.72 42.86 -41.44
N THR A 693 -9.51 41.77 -41.42
CA THR A 693 -10.94 41.65 -41.85
C THR A 693 -11.43 42.15 -43.24
N GLN A 694 -11.78 41.23 -44.17
CA GLN A 694 -13.13 41.12 -44.80
C GLN A 694 -13.33 39.98 -45.85
N SER A 695 -14.49 39.30 -45.78
CA SER A 695 -15.25 38.58 -46.84
C SER A 695 -14.73 37.28 -47.52
N SER A 696 -15.69 36.39 -47.84
CA SER A 696 -15.56 35.01 -48.37
C SER A 696 -15.28 34.91 -49.88
N PRO A 697 -14.90 33.72 -50.41
CA PRO A 697 -15.92 32.84 -51.04
C PRO A 697 -15.70 31.30 -50.92
N SER A 698 -16.64 30.55 -51.52
CA SER A 698 -16.94 29.10 -51.46
C SER A 698 -15.92 28.12 -52.13
N PRO A 699 -16.06 26.78 -51.94
CA PRO A 699 -15.04 25.78 -52.30
C PRO A 699 -15.24 25.07 -53.66
N SER A 700 -14.20 24.41 -54.18
CA SER A 700 -14.16 23.47 -55.34
C SER A 700 -12.88 22.60 -55.27
N PRO A 701 -12.67 21.54 -56.10
CA PRO A 701 -13.32 20.23 -56.01
C PRO A 701 -12.36 19.01 -56.10
N THR A 702 -12.88 17.79 -55.94
CA THR A 702 -12.14 16.51 -56.02
C THR A 702 -11.84 16.06 -57.47
N PRO A 703 -10.66 15.46 -57.79
CA PRO A 703 -10.37 14.86 -59.11
C PRO A 703 -10.91 13.42 -59.31
N PRO A 704 -11.02 12.92 -60.56
CA PRO A 704 -11.87 11.77 -60.91
C PRO A 704 -11.16 10.40 -61.12
N GLN A 705 -11.98 9.35 -61.23
CA GLN A 705 -11.61 7.94 -61.43
C GLN A 705 -11.68 7.53 -62.93
N PRO A 706 -10.76 6.68 -63.46
CA PRO A 706 -10.77 6.23 -64.86
C PRO A 706 -11.68 4.99 -65.11
N PRO A 707 -12.08 4.71 -66.38
CA PRO A 707 -13.25 3.87 -66.68
C PRO A 707 -12.95 2.40 -67.08
N SER A 708 -14.00 1.57 -67.00
CA SER A 708 -14.07 0.18 -67.48
C SER A 708 -14.36 0.06 -68.99
N PRO A 709 -13.81 -0.95 -69.71
CA PRO A 709 -14.06 -1.13 -71.14
C PRO A 709 -15.35 -1.92 -71.45
N SER A 710 -16.04 -1.54 -72.52
CA SER A 710 -17.26 -2.15 -73.05
C SER A 710 -17.06 -2.75 -74.44
N LEU A 711 -17.73 -3.86 -74.77
CA LEU A 711 -17.73 -4.50 -76.10
C LEU A 711 -19.13 -4.44 -76.78
N PRO A 712 -19.25 -4.15 -78.10
CA PRO A 712 -20.54 -4.13 -78.82
C PRO A 712 -20.91 -5.46 -79.55
N PRO A 713 -22.14 -5.61 -80.08
CA PRO A 713 -22.74 -6.92 -80.44
C PRO A 713 -23.01 -7.18 -81.95
N ASP A 714 -23.15 -8.48 -82.32
CA ASP A 714 -23.86 -9.10 -83.48
C ASP A 714 -23.58 -10.64 -83.52
N LYS A 715 -24.32 -11.59 -84.14
CA LYS A 715 -25.73 -11.69 -84.63
C LYS A 715 -26.15 -13.19 -84.78
N LEU A 716 -27.38 -13.45 -85.29
CA LEU A 716 -28.09 -14.68 -85.76
C LEU A 716 -27.28 -15.95 -86.22
N ALA A 717 -27.82 -17.19 -86.29
CA ALA A 717 -29.06 -17.82 -85.79
C ALA A 717 -29.10 -19.38 -86.00
N SER A 718 -29.89 -20.07 -85.15
CA SER A 718 -30.66 -21.35 -85.37
C SER A 718 -30.07 -22.60 -86.06
N HIS A 719 -30.09 -23.76 -85.36
CA HIS A 719 -30.88 -24.95 -85.78
C HIS A 719 -31.10 -26.02 -84.68
N THR A 720 -32.38 -26.18 -84.30
CA THR A 720 -33.18 -27.37 -83.87
C THR A 720 -32.58 -28.76 -83.52
N GLN A 721 -33.18 -29.34 -82.45
CA GLN A 721 -33.69 -30.73 -82.23
C GLN A 721 -33.03 -31.68 -81.18
N THR A 722 -33.91 -32.20 -80.31
CA THR A 722 -33.80 -33.19 -79.20
C THR A 722 -33.72 -34.65 -79.70
N PRO A 723 -33.25 -35.68 -78.93
CA PRO A 723 -33.91 -36.22 -77.70
C PRO A 723 -32.97 -36.77 -76.57
N PRO A 724 -33.48 -37.20 -75.39
CA PRO A 724 -32.68 -37.63 -74.22
C PRO A 724 -32.35 -39.14 -74.20
N PRO A 725 -31.28 -39.57 -73.49
CA PRO A 725 -31.42 -40.42 -72.28
C PRO A 725 -30.22 -40.25 -71.27
N PRO A 726 -29.89 -41.20 -70.37
CA PRO A 726 -30.56 -41.51 -69.11
C PRO A 726 -29.63 -41.34 -67.86
N THR A 727 -30.17 -41.58 -66.67
CA THR A 727 -29.42 -41.64 -65.38
C THR A 727 -28.32 -42.71 -65.34
N PRO A 728 -27.10 -42.40 -64.89
CA PRO A 728 -26.12 -43.38 -64.41
C PRO A 728 -26.20 -43.60 -62.88
N PRO A 729 -25.90 -44.81 -62.37
CA PRO A 729 -25.97 -45.15 -60.95
C PRO A 729 -24.69 -44.78 -60.16
N SER A 730 -24.77 -44.88 -58.83
CA SER A 730 -23.74 -44.55 -57.85
C SER A 730 -22.38 -45.24 -58.10
N PRO A 731 -21.23 -44.54 -57.92
CA PRO A 731 -19.91 -45.16 -57.99
C PRO A 731 -19.59 -45.96 -56.71
N PRO A 732 -19.17 -47.24 -56.81
CA PRO A 732 -18.68 -48.02 -55.67
C PRO A 732 -17.21 -47.70 -55.33
N LYS A 733 -16.78 -48.04 -54.11
CA LYS A 733 -15.40 -47.88 -53.60
C LYS A 733 -14.34 -48.47 -54.56
N PRO A 734 -13.23 -47.77 -54.85
CA PRO A 734 -12.07 -48.37 -55.50
C PRO A 734 -11.29 -49.27 -54.52
N PRO A 735 -10.91 -50.51 -54.91
CA PRO A 735 -10.03 -51.37 -54.12
C PRO A 735 -8.54 -51.06 -54.39
N THR A 736 -7.68 -51.35 -53.41
CA THR A 736 -6.22 -51.25 -53.51
C THR A 736 -5.62 -52.25 -54.50
N PRO A 737 -4.78 -51.82 -55.48
CA PRO A 737 -4.01 -52.74 -56.32
C PRO A 737 -2.68 -53.16 -55.65
N PRO A 738 -2.23 -54.43 -55.81
CA PRO A 738 -1.05 -54.97 -55.13
C PRO A 738 0.28 -54.72 -55.85
N LYS A 739 1.39 -54.83 -55.11
CA LYS A 739 2.76 -54.82 -55.65
C LYS A 739 3.03 -56.11 -56.45
N PHE A 740 3.20 -55.99 -57.77
CA PHE A 740 3.77 -57.05 -58.60
C PHE A 740 5.25 -56.78 -58.91
N SER A 741 6.12 -57.65 -58.38
CA SER A 741 7.50 -57.79 -58.85
C SER A 741 7.60 -58.96 -59.82
N LEU A 742 8.20 -58.77 -60.99
CA LEU A 742 8.55 -59.85 -61.92
C LEU A 742 10.05 -59.83 -62.23
N PRO A 743 10.70 -61.00 -62.40
CA PRO A 743 12.16 -61.11 -62.49
C PRO A 743 12.69 -60.77 -63.88
N LYS A 744 13.92 -60.23 -63.94
CA LYS A 744 14.66 -60.04 -65.19
C LYS A 744 15.46 -61.30 -65.54
N THR A 745 15.27 -61.82 -66.74
CA THR A 745 16.17 -62.76 -67.41
C THR A 745 16.80 -62.11 -68.65
N THR A 746 17.98 -62.60 -69.04
CA THR A 746 18.96 -61.91 -69.89
C THR A 746 18.78 -62.17 -71.39
N LEU A 747 18.92 -61.13 -72.23
CA LEU A 747 19.93 -61.05 -73.31
C LEU A 747 19.77 -59.79 -74.20
N GLY A 748 20.88 -59.09 -74.45
CA GLY A 748 21.22 -58.63 -75.81
C GLY A 748 20.63 -57.34 -76.40
N ALA A 749 20.86 -56.17 -75.79
CA ALA A 749 21.13 -54.92 -76.52
C ALA A 749 21.65 -53.82 -75.57
N ALA A 750 22.83 -53.26 -75.84
CA ALA A 750 23.25 -51.97 -75.26
C ALA A 750 22.65 -50.84 -76.11
N PRO A 751 22.21 -49.73 -75.49
CA PRO A 751 23.16 -48.62 -75.31
C PRO A 751 23.04 -47.87 -73.98
N GLY A 752 24.19 -47.36 -73.52
CA GLY A 752 24.26 -46.21 -72.60
C GLY A 752 23.96 -46.49 -71.13
N ASP A 753 25.01 -46.73 -70.34
CA ASP A 753 24.95 -46.48 -68.89
C ASP A 753 24.65 -44.99 -68.64
N ALA A 754 23.46 -44.70 -68.11
CA ALA A 754 23.26 -43.46 -67.38
C ALA A 754 24.05 -43.60 -66.06
N PRO A 755 24.95 -42.66 -65.72
CA PRO A 755 25.72 -42.75 -64.48
C PRO A 755 24.76 -42.70 -63.27
N PRO A 756 25.08 -43.38 -62.16
CA PRO A 756 24.32 -43.22 -60.93
C PRO A 756 24.34 -41.75 -60.51
N PRO A 757 23.24 -41.22 -59.93
CA PRO A 757 23.19 -39.83 -59.50
C PRO A 757 24.33 -39.54 -58.50
N PRO A 758 24.95 -38.35 -58.55
CA PRO A 758 26.00 -38.00 -57.63
C PRO A 758 25.50 -38.06 -56.18
N PRO A 759 26.34 -38.39 -55.19
CA PRO A 759 25.94 -38.41 -53.80
C PRO A 759 25.50 -37.02 -53.36
N GLU A 760 24.21 -36.89 -53.04
CA GLU A 760 23.58 -35.63 -52.62
C GLU A 760 24.33 -34.98 -51.47
N SER A 761 24.50 -33.65 -51.54
CA SER A 761 25.06 -32.91 -50.42
C SER A 761 24.05 -32.87 -49.25
N PRO A 762 24.51 -32.76 -47.99
CA PRO A 762 23.59 -32.56 -46.86
C PRO A 762 22.72 -31.31 -47.02
N ALA A 763 23.22 -30.27 -47.72
CA ALA A 763 22.43 -29.10 -48.09
C ALA A 763 21.26 -29.46 -49.03
N GLN A 764 21.52 -30.22 -50.10
CA GLN A 764 20.47 -30.64 -51.04
C GLN A 764 19.41 -31.53 -50.39
N ARG A 765 19.78 -32.38 -49.42
CA ARG A 765 18.81 -33.21 -48.68
C ARG A 765 17.91 -32.38 -47.79
N ALA A 766 18.47 -31.41 -47.06
CA ALA A 766 17.66 -30.49 -46.26
C ALA A 766 16.72 -29.64 -47.15
N MET A 767 17.19 -29.21 -48.33
CA MET A 767 16.38 -28.50 -49.32
C MET A 767 15.29 -29.38 -49.97
N GLU A 768 15.57 -30.65 -50.30
CA GLU A 768 14.55 -31.61 -50.76
C GLU A 768 13.47 -31.78 -49.70
N ASN A 769 13.87 -32.08 -48.46
CA ASN A 769 12.94 -32.29 -47.35
C ASN A 769 12.05 -31.06 -47.14
N ALA A 770 12.62 -29.85 -47.17
CA ALA A 770 11.88 -28.60 -47.06
C ALA A 770 10.83 -28.45 -48.18
N VAL A 771 11.22 -28.67 -49.44
CA VAL A 771 10.30 -28.58 -50.59
C VAL A 771 9.22 -29.66 -50.53
N THR A 772 9.52 -30.88 -50.07
CA THR A 772 8.51 -31.92 -49.90
C THR A 772 7.52 -31.62 -48.77
N GLU A 773 8.01 -31.17 -47.61
CA GLU A 773 7.14 -30.82 -46.49
C GLU A 773 6.25 -29.61 -46.81
N GLN A 774 6.81 -28.60 -47.48
CA GLN A 774 6.06 -27.42 -47.93
C GLN A 774 5.00 -27.76 -48.98
N LYS A 775 5.25 -28.76 -49.85
CA LYS A 775 4.24 -29.24 -50.80
C LYS A 775 3.07 -29.91 -50.08
N ASP A 776 3.34 -30.79 -49.13
CA ASP A 776 2.30 -31.47 -48.34
C ASP A 776 1.49 -30.44 -47.51
N LEU A 777 2.17 -29.42 -46.98
CA LEU A 777 1.57 -28.28 -46.28
C LEU A 777 0.63 -27.48 -47.19
N LEU A 778 1.05 -27.15 -48.42
CA LEU A 778 0.22 -26.45 -49.40
C LEU A 778 -1.02 -27.27 -49.80
N GLU A 779 -0.89 -28.59 -49.97
CA GLU A 779 -2.05 -29.46 -50.25
C GLU A 779 -3.05 -29.49 -49.08
N GLU A 780 -2.57 -29.49 -47.84
CA GLU A 780 -3.41 -29.42 -46.63
C GLU A 780 -4.08 -28.05 -46.47
N PHE A 781 -3.32 -26.95 -46.62
CA PHE A 781 -3.82 -25.58 -46.48
C PHE A 781 -4.84 -25.24 -47.60
N ALA A 782 -4.61 -25.69 -48.84
CA ALA A 782 -5.59 -25.53 -49.93
C ALA A 782 -6.93 -26.17 -49.57
N LYS A 783 -6.91 -27.43 -49.13
CA LYS A 783 -8.10 -28.18 -48.71
C LYS A 783 -8.85 -27.47 -47.57
N VAL A 784 -8.13 -27.00 -46.55
CA VAL A 784 -8.71 -26.27 -45.41
C VAL A 784 -9.36 -24.96 -45.85
N THR A 785 -8.70 -24.22 -46.75
CA THR A 785 -9.20 -22.94 -47.28
C THR A 785 -10.47 -23.13 -48.13
N ASP A 786 -10.54 -24.19 -48.94
CA ASP A 786 -11.73 -24.54 -49.72
C ASP A 786 -12.91 -24.94 -48.82
N GLN A 787 -12.67 -25.75 -47.78
CA GLN A 787 -13.69 -26.14 -46.80
C GLN A 787 -14.22 -24.93 -46.00
N LEU A 788 -13.33 -24.02 -45.57
CA LEU A 788 -13.72 -22.74 -44.96
C LEU A 788 -14.61 -21.92 -45.92
N SER A 789 -14.24 -21.85 -47.20
CA SER A 789 -15.00 -21.13 -48.22
C SER A 789 -16.40 -21.71 -48.46
N GLU A 790 -16.55 -23.04 -48.39
CA GLU A 790 -17.86 -23.70 -48.44
C GLU A 790 -18.72 -23.29 -47.23
N ILE A 791 -18.17 -23.40 -46.02
CA ILE A 791 -18.87 -23.09 -44.77
C ILE A 791 -19.32 -21.62 -44.73
N LEU A 792 -18.45 -20.66 -45.05
CA LEU A 792 -18.83 -19.24 -45.07
C LEU A 792 -19.96 -18.98 -46.07
N SER A 793 -19.91 -19.58 -47.27
CA SER A 793 -20.99 -19.44 -48.23
C SER A 793 -22.32 -20.06 -47.76
N SER A 794 -22.26 -21.15 -46.96
CA SER A 794 -23.44 -21.73 -46.32
C SER A 794 -23.98 -20.83 -45.20
N LEU A 795 -23.11 -20.13 -44.47
CA LEU A 795 -23.48 -19.18 -43.43
C LEU A 795 -24.19 -17.97 -44.06
N GLU A 796 -23.59 -17.33 -45.07
CA GLU A 796 -24.23 -16.25 -45.85
C GLU A 796 -25.62 -16.69 -46.35
N ALA A 797 -25.71 -17.86 -47.00
CA ALA A 797 -26.98 -18.49 -47.41
C ALA A 797 -28.00 -18.62 -46.26
N SER A 798 -27.57 -19.07 -45.08
CA SER A 798 -28.44 -19.20 -43.91
C SER A 798 -28.91 -17.85 -43.34
N THR A 799 -28.07 -16.79 -43.43
CA THR A 799 -28.49 -15.44 -43.00
C THR A 799 -29.61 -14.89 -43.89
N PHE A 800 -29.61 -15.17 -45.19
CA PHE A 800 -30.71 -14.78 -46.09
C PHE A 800 -32.03 -15.46 -45.72
N VAL A 801 -32.00 -16.78 -45.48
CA VAL A 801 -33.16 -17.54 -45.00
C VAL A 801 -33.70 -16.92 -43.70
N LYS A 802 -32.82 -16.69 -42.72
CA LYS A 802 -33.19 -16.13 -41.41
C LYS A 802 -33.75 -14.72 -41.50
N ARG A 803 -33.16 -13.85 -42.34
CA ARG A 803 -33.66 -12.48 -42.57
C ARG A 803 -35.02 -12.45 -43.26
N LEU A 804 -35.27 -13.32 -44.24
CA LEU A 804 -36.61 -13.44 -44.85
C LEU A 804 -37.64 -13.97 -43.83
N LYS A 805 -37.31 -14.99 -43.03
CA LYS A 805 -38.20 -15.46 -41.94
C LYS A 805 -38.44 -14.38 -40.88
N ALA A 806 -37.44 -13.56 -40.55
CA ALA A 806 -37.59 -12.42 -39.65
C ALA A 806 -38.52 -11.34 -40.25
N ALA A 807 -38.33 -10.97 -41.52
CA ALA A 807 -39.21 -10.05 -42.23
C ALA A 807 -40.66 -10.58 -42.31
N SER A 808 -40.85 -11.88 -42.56
CA SER A 808 -42.16 -12.54 -42.49
C SER A 808 -42.82 -12.39 -41.11
N LYS A 809 -42.11 -12.75 -40.03
CA LYS A 809 -42.60 -12.57 -38.65
C LYS A 809 -42.94 -11.11 -38.31
N LYS A 810 -42.17 -10.15 -38.82
CA LYS A 810 -42.45 -8.71 -38.70
C LYS A 810 -43.73 -8.32 -39.45
N GLN A 811 -43.97 -8.84 -40.66
CA GLN A 811 -45.24 -8.61 -41.37
C GLN A 811 -46.44 -9.26 -40.67
N LEU A 812 -46.32 -10.47 -40.10
CA LEU A 812 -47.36 -11.08 -39.23
C LEU A 812 -47.64 -10.23 -37.98
N THR A 813 -46.60 -9.68 -37.38
CA THR A 813 -46.72 -8.77 -36.23
C THR A 813 -47.43 -7.48 -36.63
N ILE A 814 -47.14 -6.93 -37.82
CA ILE A 814 -47.83 -5.76 -38.38
C ILE A 814 -49.30 -6.10 -38.69
N SER A 815 -49.61 -7.25 -39.28
CA SER A 815 -51.01 -7.70 -39.46
C SER A 815 -51.74 -7.75 -38.11
N THR A 816 -51.13 -8.39 -37.10
CA THR A 816 -51.71 -8.52 -35.76
C THR A 816 -51.93 -7.16 -35.10
N ASP A 817 -50.96 -6.24 -35.22
CA ASP A 817 -51.07 -4.87 -34.71
C ASP A 817 -52.15 -4.06 -35.45
N LEU A 818 -52.24 -4.17 -36.78
CA LEU A 818 -53.29 -3.55 -37.57
C LEU A 818 -54.67 -4.07 -37.13
N ASN A 819 -54.81 -5.40 -37.04
CA ASN A 819 -56.03 -6.06 -36.60
C ASN A 819 -56.44 -5.57 -35.20
N GLN A 820 -55.56 -5.66 -34.19
CA GLN A 820 -55.90 -5.27 -32.81
C GLN A 820 -56.09 -3.75 -32.62
N LYS A 821 -55.25 -2.90 -33.23
CA LYS A 821 -55.17 -1.46 -32.91
C LYS A 821 -55.92 -0.55 -33.88
N THR A 822 -56.32 -1.05 -35.05
CA THR A 822 -57.11 -0.29 -36.04
C THR A 822 -58.53 -0.83 -36.27
N LEU A 823 -58.94 -1.89 -35.54
CA LEU A 823 -60.30 -2.46 -35.62
C LEU A 823 -61.40 -1.42 -35.36
N THR A 824 -61.16 -0.47 -34.45
CA THR A 824 -62.09 0.61 -34.11
C THR A 824 -62.28 1.65 -35.23
N ALA A 825 -61.40 1.65 -36.23
CA ALA A 825 -61.50 2.51 -37.41
C ALA A 825 -62.11 1.80 -38.63
N PHE A 826 -62.41 0.51 -38.52
CA PHE A 826 -62.96 -0.29 -39.61
C PHE A 826 -64.37 0.20 -39.99
N GLY A 827 -64.58 0.51 -41.27
CA GLY A 827 -65.84 1.05 -41.79
C GLY A 827 -66.03 2.57 -41.65
N LEU A 828 -65.09 3.30 -41.06
CA LEU A 828 -65.08 4.76 -41.05
C LEU A 828 -64.54 5.34 -42.37
N THR A 829 -64.93 6.57 -42.69
CA THR A 829 -64.46 7.31 -43.86
C THR A 829 -62.94 7.52 -43.84
N THR A 830 -62.35 7.79 -45.01
CA THR A 830 -60.89 7.88 -45.24
C THR A 830 -60.13 8.95 -44.43
N ASN A 831 -60.85 9.81 -43.70
CA ASN A 831 -60.30 10.72 -42.70
C ASN A 831 -61.17 10.68 -41.43
N PRO A 832 -60.59 10.81 -40.22
CA PRO A 832 -59.16 10.95 -39.92
C PRO A 832 -58.47 9.58 -39.76
N THR A 833 -57.14 9.55 -39.94
CA THR A 833 -56.31 8.38 -39.58
C THR A 833 -56.40 8.13 -38.06
N PRO A 834 -56.61 6.88 -37.59
CA PRO A 834 -56.57 6.60 -36.16
C PRO A 834 -55.16 6.85 -35.61
N ALA A 835 -55.05 7.54 -34.46
CA ALA A 835 -53.77 7.91 -33.85
C ALA A 835 -52.86 6.72 -33.51
N ASN A 836 -53.41 5.50 -33.46
CA ASN A 836 -52.69 4.26 -33.23
C ASN A 836 -52.03 3.69 -34.50
N ALA A 837 -52.35 4.19 -35.70
CA ALA A 837 -51.83 3.67 -36.96
C ALA A 837 -50.46 4.24 -37.36
N THR A 838 -50.14 5.49 -36.98
CA THR A 838 -48.83 6.11 -37.24
C THR A 838 -47.62 5.26 -36.81
N PRO A 839 -47.55 4.68 -35.59
CA PRO A 839 -46.42 3.82 -35.21
C PRO A 839 -46.40 2.46 -35.94
N ILE A 840 -47.50 2.07 -36.60
CA ILE A 840 -47.55 0.86 -37.44
C ILE A 840 -47.04 1.21 -38.85
N VAL A 841 -47.50 2.34 -39.41
CA VAL A 841 -47.04 2.92 -40.69
C VAL A 841 -45.52 3.11 -40.69
N THR A 842 -44.95 3.68 -39.63
CA THR A 842 -43.49 3.87 -39.53
C THR A 842 -42.74 2.53 -39.56
N ARG A 843 -43.18 1.54 -38.76
CA ARG A 843 -42.58 0.19 -38.76
C ARG A 843 -42.71 -0.46 -40.14
N GLN A 844 -43.85 -0.33 -40.81
CA GLN A 844 -44.07 -0.93 -42.13
C GLN A 844 -43.21 -0.27 -43.23
N LYS A 845 -42.90 1.03 -43.12
CA LYS A 845 -41.88 1.70 -43.96
C LYS A 845 -40.47 1.14 -43.68
N THR A 846 -40.11 0.90 -42.42
CA THR A 846 -38.83 0.26 -42.05
C THR A 846 -38.74 -1.18 -42.57
N GLU A 847 -39.81 -1.97 -42.55
CA GLU A 847 -39.80 -3.33 -43.11
C GLU A 847 -39.65 -3.33 -44.64
N ALA A 848 -40.29 -2.41 -45.35
CA ALA A 848 -40.13 -2.27 -46.80
C ALA A 848 -38.66 -1.97 -47.18
N GLU A 849 -38.00 -1.10 -46.41
CA GLU A 849 -36.57 -0.80 -46.54
C GLU A 849 -35.68 -2.01 -46.17
N THR A 850 -36.04 -2.75 -45.11
CA THR A 850 -35.34 -3.98 -44.72
C THR A 850 -35.36 -5.02 -45.85
N VAL A 851 -36.52 -5.23 -46.48
CA VAL A 851 -36.68 -6.15 -47.63
C VAL A 851 -35.94 -5.64 -48.86
N ARG A 852 -35.86 -4.32 -49.09
CA ARG A 852 -35.02 -3.72 -50.15
C ARG A 852 -33.55 -4.06 -49.96
N ILE A 853 -33.04 -3.95 -48.74
CA ILE A 853 -31.65 -4.30 -48.40
C ILE A 853 -31.42 -5.80 -48.60
N ILE A 854 -32.33 -6.68 -48.15
CA ILE A 854 -32.23 -8.13 -48.41
C ILE A 854 -32.16 -8.41 -49.91
N GLN A 855 -32.96 -7.74 -50.75
CA GLN A 855 -32.94 -7.92 -52.20
C GLN A 855 -31.60 -7.49 -52.83
N SER A 856 -31.03 -6.35 -52.43
CA SER A 856 -29.73 -5.89 -52.94
C SER A 856 -28.57 -6.77 -52.48
N ASP A 857 -28.60 -7.23 -51.23
CA ASP A 857 -27.59 -8.13 -50.68
C ASP A 857 -27.62 -9.48 -51.39
N LEU A 858 -28.82 -10.00 -51.69
CA LEU A 858 -29.02 -11.24 -52.43
C LEU A 858 -28.52 -11.12 -53.88
N GLU A 859 -28.71 -9.96 -54.51
CA GLU A 859 -28.15 -9.69 -55.84
C GLU A 859 -26.62 -9.68 -55.83
N ALA A 860 -26.01 -8.99 -54.86
CA ALA A 860 -24.56 -8.95 -54.70
C ALA A 860 -23.95 -10.31 -54.30
N PHE A 861 -24.70 -11.17 -53.61
CA PHE A 861 -24.31 -12.55 -53.34
C PHE A 861 -24.38 -13.41 -54.61
N GLN A 862 -25.49 -13.37 -55.34
CA GLN A 862 -25.69 -14.14 -56.57
C GLN A 862 -24.67 -13.80 -57.67
N GLN A 863 -24.20 -12.54 -57.74
CA GLN A 863 -23.12 -12.12 -58.63
C GLN A 863 -21.76 -12.73 -58.24
N ARG A 864 -21.51 -12.96 -56.94
CA ARG A 864 -20.26 -13.56 -56.42
C ARG A 864 -20.28 -15.09 -56.46
N LYS A 865 -21.41 -15.72 -56.14
CA LYS A 865 -21.59 -17.18 -56.18
C LYS A 865 -22.91 -17.53 -56.88
N PRO A 866 -22.87 -17.94 -58.16
CA PRO A 866 -24.09 -18.24 -58.91
C PRO A 866 -24.69 -19.58 -58.49
N ASP A 867 -25.83 -19.55 -57.79
CA ASP A 867 -26.65 -20.71 -57.45
C ASP A 867 -28.07 -20.62 -58.08
N LEU A 868 -28.75 -21.75 -58.23
CA LEU A 868 -30.07 -21.81 -58.87
C LEU A 868 -31.23 -21.41 -57.95
N HIS A 869 -31.15 -21.68 -56.65
CA HIS A 869 -32.21 -21.39 -55.68
C HIS A 869 -32.31 -19.89 -55.42
N PHE A 870 -31.16 -19.26 -55.16
CA PHE A 870 -31.05 -17.82 -54.94
C PHE A 870 -31.47 -17.03 -56.18
N ARG A 871 -31.07 -17.46 -57.38
CA ARG A 871 -31.57 -16.87 -58.63
C ARG A 871 -33.08 -16.95 -58.76
N LYS A 872 -33.68 -18.12 -58.52
CA LYS A 872 -35.13 -18.34 -58.63
C LYS A 872 -35.92 -17.44 -57.67
N VAL A 873 -35.44 -17.24 -56.44
CA VAL A 873 -36.07 -16.32 -55.49
C VAL A 873 -35.88 -14.86 -55.92
N LEU A 874 -34.68 -14.48 -56.36
CA LEU A 874 -34.39 -13.12 -56.80
C LEU A 874 -35.22 -12.71 -58.04
N ASP A 875 -35.37 -13.62 -59.00
CA ASP A 875 -36.25 -13.42 -60.16
C ASP A 875 -37.72 -13.26 -59.72
N GLN A 876 -38.22 -14.08 -58.77
CA GLN A 876 -39.55 -13.89 -58.17
C GLN A 876 -39.69 -12.56 -57.40
N MET A 877 -38.67 -12.11 -56.67
CA MET A 877 -38.69 -10.80 -55.97
C MET A 877 -38.79 -9.62 -56.95
N ARG A 878 -38.22 -9.77 -58.16
CA ARG A 878 -38.32 -8.78 -59.24
C ARG A 878 -39.69 -8.81 -59.91
N GLU A 879 -40.18 -10.00 -60.30
CA GLU A 879 -41.49 -10.19 -60.93
C GLU A 879 -42.66 -9.69 -60.06
N THR A 880 -42.55 -9.85 -58.74
CA THR A 880 -43.57 -9.42 -57.77
C THR A 880 -43.44 -7.96 -57.31
N GLU A 881 -42.41 -7.24 -57.76
CA GLU A 881 -42.06 -5.87 -57.32
C GLU A 881 -42.13 -5.67 -55.79
N ILE A 882 -41.70 -6.64 -54.97
CA ILE A 882 -42.02 -6.69 -53.52
C ILE A 882 -41.72 -5.40 -52.75
N VAL A 883 -40.60 -4.71 -53.03
CA VAL A 883 -40.24 -3.45 -52.37
C VAL A 883 -41.28 -2.35 -52.66
N ARG A 884 -41.79 -2.28 -53.89
CA ARG A 884 -42.84 -1.35 -54.31
C ARG A 884 -44.20 -1.74 -53.71
N ALA A 885 -44.48 -3.04 -53.59
CA ALA A 885 -45.72 -3.50 -52.99
C ALA A 885 -45.77 -3.26 -51.47
N LEU A 886 -44.69 -3.56 -50.75
CA LEU A 886 -44.57 -3.29 -49.30
C LEU A 886 -44.60 -1.79 -48.97
N SER A 887 -44.04 -0.93 -49.82
CA SER A 887 -44.09 0.53 -49.63
C SER A 887 -45.47 1.15 -49.91
N GLN A 888 -46.38 0.46 -50.61
CA GLN A 888 -47.78 0.90 -50.77
C GLN A 888 -48.65 0.59 -49.54
N THR A 889 -48.35 -0.44 -48.75
CA THR A 889 -49.16 -0.81 -47.58
C THR A 889 -49.22 0.28 -46.49
N PRO A 890 -48.13 1.03 -46.21
CA PRO A 890 -48.17 2.24 -45.41
C PRO A 890 -49.18 3.28 -45.93
N GLU A 891 -49.23 3.56 -47.24
CA GLU A 891 -50.21 4.51 -47.79
C GLU A 891 -51.65 4.04 -47.64
N ARG A 892 -51.90 2.72 -47.76
CA ARG A 892 -53.22 2.13 -47.55
C ARG A 892 -53.63 2.26 -46.09
N THR A 893 -52.71 2.04 -45.16
CA THR A 893 -52.91 2.24 -43.72
C THR A 893 -53.16 3.71 -43.38
N GLU A 894 -52.42 4.65 -43.97
CA GLU A 894 -52.64 6.11 -43.84
C GLU A 894 -54.01 6.57 -44.36
N LYS A 895 -54.58 5.87 -45.35
CA LYS A 895 -55.92 6.12 -45.94
C LYS A 895 -57.06 5.38 -45.21
N ASN A 896 -56.81 4.81 -44.03
CA ASN A 896 -57.73 3.97 -43.25
C ASN A 896 -58.23 2.70 -43.98
N LEU A 897 -57.46 2.17 -44.94
CA LEU A 897 -57.73 0.91 -45.62
C LEU A 897 -57.15 -0.28 -44.84
N SER A 898 -57.45 -0.34 -43.54
CA SER A 898 -56.86 -1.29 -42.59
C SER A 898 -57.08 -2.75 -43.01
N GLY A 899 -58.28 -3.12 -43.47
CA GLY A 899 -58.56 -4.46 -43.99
C GLY A 899 -57.69 -4.88 -45.19
N GLN A 900 -57.41 -3.96 -46.14
CA GLN A 900 -56.49 -4.24 -47.25
C GLN A 900 -55.04 -4.32 -46.78
N SER A 901 -54.69 -3.59 -45.71
CA SER A 901 -53.34 -3.56 -45.16
C SER A 901 -53.02 -4.82 -44.36
N ILE A 902 -54.01 -5.37 -43.64
CA ILE A 902 -53.96 -6.68 -42.95
C ILE A 902 -53.71 -7.80 -43.98
N VAL A 903 -54.60 -7.94 -44.97
CA VAL A 903 -54.48 -8.98 -46.02
C VAL A 903 -53.17 -8.85 -46.79
N SER A 904 -52.71 -7.63 -47.07
CA SER A 904 -51.42 -7.43 -47.74
C SER A 904 -50.23 -7.82 -46.85
N ALA A 905 -50.28 -7.56 -45.54
CA ALA A 905 -49.21 -7.93 -44.62
C ALA A 905 -49.13 -9.46 -44.44
N GLU A 906 -50.28 -10.15 -44.32
CA GLU A 906 -50.35 -11.61 -44.27
C GLU A 906 -49.81 -12.24 -45.55
N HIS A 907 -50.29 -11.77 -46.71
CA HIS A 907 -49.81 -12.26 -48.00
C HIS A 907 -48.29 -12.12 -48.17
N TRP A 908 -47.70 -10.97 -47.80
CA TRP A 908 -46.26 -10.79 -47.87
C TRP A 908 -45.50 -11.61 -46.82
N ALA A 909 -46.08 -11.88 -45.66
CA ALA A 909 -45.48 -12.79 -44.69
C ALA A 909 -45.35 -14.22 -45.23
N ASP A 910 -46.41 -14.75 -45.83
CA ASP A 910 -46.42 -16.09 -46.43
C ASP A 910 -45.44 -16.20 -47.61
N ILE A 911 -45.39 -15.18 -48.48
CA ILE A 911 -44.47 -15.15 -49.62
C ILE A 911 -43.00 -15.07 -49.16
N LEU A 912 -42.70 -14.24 -48.15
CA LEU A 912 -41.35 -14.13 -47.58
C LEU A 912 -40.91 -15.43 -46.90
N ASP A 913 -41.80 -16.13 -46.17
CA ASP A 913 -41.46 -17.40 -45.54
C ASP A 913 -41.27 -18.52 -46.57
N ARG A 914 -42.14 -18.60 -47.59
CA ARG A 914 -41.99 -19.54 -48.73
C ARG A 914 -40.66 -19.33 -49.46
N TRP A 915 -40.25 -18.09 -49.71
CA TRP A 915 -38.95 -17.81 -50.31
C TRP A 915 -37.78 -18.19 -49.41
N ALA A 916 -37.92 -18.03 -48.09
CA ALA A 916 -36.94 -18.53 -47.15
C ALA A 916 -36.83 -20.07 -47.24
N GLU A 917 -37.96 -20.78 -47.28
CA GLU A 917 -38.01 -22.24 -47.43
C GLU A 917 -37.39 -22.74 -48.74
N GLU A 918 -37.66 -22.08 -49.87
CA GLU A 918 -37.05 -22.40 -51.17
C GLU A 918 -35.51 -22.29 -51.15
N MET A 919 -34.93 -21.52 -50.22
CA MET A 919 -33.47 -21.35 -50.05
C MET A 919 -32.87 -22.19 -48.91
N VAL A 920 -33.67 -22.85 -48.06
CA VAL A 920 -33.16 -23.69 -46.95
C VAL A 920 -32.21 -24.77 -47.49
N ALA A 921 -32.57 -25.40 -48.62
CA ALA A 921 -31.75 -26.44 -49.24
C ALA A 921 -30.32 -25.94 -49.61
N ALA A 922 -30.20 -24.69 -50.07
CA ALA A 922 -28.91 -24.07 -50.40
C ALA A 922 -28.14 -23.56 -49.16
N SER A 923 -28.81 -23.47 -48.00
CA SER A 923 -28.19 -23.10 -46.71
C SER A 923 -27.65 -24.29 -45.91
N ASN A 924 -27.92 -25.52 -46.34
CA ASN A 924 -27.44 -26.74 -45.71
C ASN A 924 -25.98 -27.01 -46.10
N CYS A 925 -25.11 -27.17 -45.10
CA CYS A 925 -23.70 -27.50 -45.31
C CYS A 925 -23.53 -29.01 -45.59
N SER A 926 -23.17 -29.36 -46.83
CA SER A 926 -22.96 -30.76 -47.27
C SER A 926 -21.83 -31.48 -46.54
N ASN A 927 -20.76 -30.74 -46.20
CA ASN A 927 -19.53 -31.28 -45.62
C ASN A 927 -19.40 -31.08 -44.10
N CYS A 928 -20.39 -30.50 -43.43
CA CYS A 928 -20.40 -30.34 -41.97
C CYS A 928 -20.79 -31.67 -41.30
N SER A 929 -19.83 -32.58 -41.15
CA SER A 929 -20.06 -33.87 -40.51
C SER A 929 -20.33 -33.71 -39.01
N ALA A 930 -21.52 -34.11 -38.55
CA ALA A 930 -21.74 -34.35 -37.13
C ALA A 930 -20.76 -35.44 -36.65
N ALA A 931 -19.97 -35.13 -35.60
CA ALA A 931 -18.90 -35.99 -35.12
C ALA A 931 -19.43 -37.38 -34.73
N SER A 932 -19.14 -38.39 -35.55
CA SER A 932 -19.60 -39.78 -35.36
C SER A 932 -18.70 -40.58 -34.41
N GLY A 933 -18.29 -39.96 -33.30
CA GLY A 933 -17.40 -40.53 -32.28
C GLY A 933 -18.09 -40.73 -30.92
N PRO A 934 -17.34 -41.13 -29.88
CA PRO A 934 -17.86 -41.24 -28.50
C PRO A 934 -17.97 -39.88 -27.76
N SER A 935 -17.80 -38.76 -28.46
CA SER A 935 -17.92 -37.40 -27.92
C SER A 935 -19.37 -36.88 -27.97
N LEU A 936 -19.71 -35.91 -27.12
CA LEU A 936 -21.00 -35.22 -27.19
C LEU A 936 -21.19 -34.51 -28.56
N PRO A 937 -22.42 -34.45 -29.10
CA PRO A 937 -22.73 -33.65 -30.29
C PRO A 937 -22.42 -32.15 -30.09
N PRO A 938 -21.96 -31.43 -31.13
CA PRO A 938 -21.60 -30.01 -31.02
C PRO A 938 -22.70 -29.09 -30.47
N GLU A 939 -23.97 -29.35 -30.79
CA GLU A 939 -25.11 -28.57 -30.26
C GLU A 939 -25.22 -28.66 -28.73
N ILE A 940 -24.93 -29.83 -28.15
CA ILE A 940 -24.97 -30.04 -26.70
C ILE A 940 -23.77 -29.36 -26.04
N VAL A 941 -22.59 -29.44 -26.67
CA VAL A 941 -21.39 -28.72 -26.21
C VAL A 941 -21.61 -27.21 -26.25
N LEU A 942 -22.24 -26.68 -27.30
CA LEU A 942 -22.60 -25.27 -27.41
C LEU A 942 -23.57 -24.84 -26.30
N LYS A 943 -24.62 -25.63 -26.00
CA LYS A 943 -25.53 -25.36 -24.87
C LYS A 943 -24.81 -25.33 -23.52
N VAL A 944 -23.87 -26.27 -23.28
CA VAL A 944 -23.07 -26.29 -22.04
C VAL A 944 -22.14 -25.08 -21.95
N MET A 945 -21.52 -24.67 -23.07
CA MET A 945 -20.69 -23.46 -23.13
C MET A 945 -21.49 -22.17 -22.91
N GLN A 946 -22.71 -22.09 -23.44
CA GLN A 946 -23.63 -20.97 -23.21
C GLN A 946 -24.09 -20.94 -21.75
N ALA A 947 -24.51 -22.07 -21.18
CA ALA A 947 -24.88 -22.16 -19.77
C ALA A 947 -23.72 -21.76 -18.83
N LEU A 948 -22.49 -22.21 -19.12
CA LEU A 948 -21.29 -21.81 -18.38
C LEU A 948 -21.02 -20.30 -18.48
N ARG A 949 -21.11 -19.73 -19.69
CA ARG A 949 -20.94 -18.29 -19.91
C ARG A 949 -21.98 -17.49 -19.13
N ASP A 950 -23.24 -17.88 -19.20
CA ASP A 950 -24.34 -17.16 -18.58
C ASP A 950 -24.33 -17.29 -17.05
N GLU A 951 -23.87 -18.44 -16.50
CA GLU A 951 -23.66 -18.62 -15.06
C GLU A 951 -22.49 -17.76 -14.55
N MET A 952 -21.38 -17.68 -15.30
CA MET A 952 -20.27 -16.77 -14.99
C MET A 952 -20.71 -15.31 -14.99
N ASN A 953 -21.52 -14.91 -15.99
CA ASN A 953 -22.09 -13.57 -16.08
C ASN A 953 -23.05 -13.30 -14.92
N LEU A 954 -23.97 -14.23 -14.63
CA LEU A 954 -24.93 -14.13 -13.54
C LEU A 954 -24.23 -13.94 -12.19
N ARG A 955 -23.18 -14.71 -11.91
CA ARG A 955 -22.42 -14.57 -10.66
C ARG A 955 -21.79 -13.17 -10.51
N ASP A 956 -21.26 -12.60 -11.57
CA ASP A 956 -20.71 -11.24 -11.52
C ASP A 956 -21.83 -10.17 -11.40
N GLU A 957 -23.04 -10.42 -11.91
CA GLU A 957 -24.23 -9.60 -11.61
C GLU A 957 -24.72 -9.73 -10.15
N THR A 958 -24.70 -10.95 -9.58
CA THR A 958 -25.04 -11.21 -8.18
C THR A 958 -24.07 -10.49 -7.24
N ARG A 959 -22.77 -10.51 -7.55
CA ARG A 959 -21.72 -9.76 -6.82
C ARG A 959 -21.89 -8.25 -6.93
N GLU A 960 -22.24 -7.73 -8.11
CA GLU A 960 -22.55 -6.30 -8.28
C GLU A 960 -23.75 -5.92 -7.39
N LEU A 961 -24.83 -6.71 -7.42
CA LEU A 961 -26.04 -6.42 -6.66
C LEU A 961 -25.81 -6.47 -5.13
N ASP A 962 -24.97 -7.38 -4.64
CA ASP A 962 -24.57 -7.41 -3.22
C ASP A 962 -23.72 -6.19 -2.84
N THR A 963 -22.81 -5.76 -3.72
CA THR A 963 -21.98 -4.55 -3.51
C THR A 963 -22.81 -3.26 -3.56
N ALA A 964 -23.86 -3.23 -4.39
CA ALA A 964 -24.77 -2.09 -4.51
C ALA A 964 -25.82 -2.02 -3.38
N LYS A 965 -25.99 -3.08 -2.59
CA LYS A 965 -27.03 -3.25 -1.55
C LYS A 965 -27.10 -2.15 -0.49
N SER A 966 -25.97 -1.51 -0.17
CA SER A 966 -25.90 -0.41 0.79
C SER A 966 -26.34 0.95 0.23
N ALA A 967 -26.31 1.13 -1.10
CA ALA A 967 -26.68 2.36 -1.80
C ALA A 967 -28.03 2.25 -2.54
N LEU A 968 -28.51 1.05 -2.82
CA LEU A 968 -29.83 0.80 -3.42
C LEU A 968 -30.98 0.91 -2.40
N SER A 969 -32.16 1.29 -2.88
CA SER A 969 -33.39 1.16 -2.09
C SER A 969 -33.80 -0.31 -1.98
N ALA A 970 -34.45 -0.68 -0.88
CA ALA A 970 -34.88 -2.07 -0.63
C ALA A 970 -35.80 -2.62 -1.73
N GLU A 971 -36.67 -1.77 -2.30
CA GLU A 971 -37.57 -2.16 -3.40
C GLU A 971 -36.82 -2.45 -4.71
N LEU A 972 -35.84 -1.61 -5.08
CA LEU A 972 -34.99 -1.84 -6.26
C LEU A 972 -34.11 -3.07 -6.09
N TYR A 973 -33.53 -3.29 -4.91
CA TYR A 973 -32.73 -4.48 -4.61
C TYR A 973 -33.55 -5.78 -4.77
N VAL A 974 -34.77 -5.82 -4.21
CA VAL A 974 -35.69 -6.96 -4.38
C VAL A 974 -36.09 -7.16 -5.85
N GLN A 975 -36.36 -6.08 -6.59
CA GLN A 975 -36.69 -6.16 -8.01
C GLN A 975 -35.53 -6.72 -8.85
N SER A 976 -34.29 -6.30 -8.58
CA SER A 976 -33.09 -6.80 -9.26
C SER A 976 -32.82 -8.26 -8.91
N ALA A 977 -32.91 -8.67 -7.64
CA ALA A 977 -32.75 -10.08 -7.23
C ALA A 977 -33.78 -11.00 -7.91
N ALA A 978 -35.02 -10.52 -8.10
CA ALA A 978 -36.04 -11.24 -8.85
C ALA A 978 -35.76 -11.35 -10.37
N GLN A 979 -34.94 -10.47 -10.95
CA GLN A 979 -34.44 -10.62 -12.32
C GLN A 979 -33.34 -11.68 -12.39
N LEU A 980 -32.37 -11.64 -11.46
CA LEU A 980 -31.31 -12.65 -11.36
C LEU A 980 -31.90 -14.06 -11.13
N THR A 981 -32.93 -14.18 -10.28
CA THR A 981 -33.70 -15.43 -10.07
C THR A 981 -34.23 -16.01 -11.39
N LYS A 982 -34.77 -15.15 -12.28
CA LYS A 982 -35.28 -15.58 -13.59
C LYS A 982 -34.16 -15.99 -14.55
N LYS A 983 -33.00 -15.31 -14.49
CA LYS A 983 -31.82 -15.66 -15.28
C LYS A 983 -31.24 -17.01 -14.85
N GLN A 984 -31.04 -17.23 -13.55
CA GLN A 984 -30.64 -18.53 -12.98
C GLN A 984 -31.57 -19.67 -13.43
N GLN A 985 -32.88 -19.44 -13.35
CA GLN A 985 -33.90 -20.39 -13.79
C GLN A 985 -33.77 -20.70 -15.30
N ALA A 986 -33.52 -19.70 -16.14
CA ALA A 986 -33.31 -19.91 -17.58
C ALA A 986 -32.03 -20.70 -17.90
N ILE A 987 -30.91 -20.41 -17.22
CA ILE A 987 -29.64 -21.14 -17.39
C ILE A 987 -29.80 -22.61 -16.96
N ARG A 988 -30.51 -22.84 -15.85
CA ARG A 988 -30.87 -24.18 -15.38
C ARG A 988 -31.74 -24.93 -16.38
N ASP A 989 -32.72 -24.27 -16.98
CA ASP A 989 -33.63 -24.88 -17.95
C ASP A 989 -32.90 -25.18 -19.29
N LEU A 990 -31.95 -24.33 -19.71
CA LEU A 990 -31.03 -24.62 -20.82
C LEU A 990 -30.16 -25.85 -20.53
N THR A 991 -29.62 -25.94 -19.31
CA THR A 991 -28.81 -27.08 -18.85
C THR A 991 -29.65 -28.37 -18.79
N HIS A 992 -30.91 -28.30 -18.35
CA HIS A 992 -31.84 -29.42 -18.39
C HIS A 992 -32.17 -29.85 -19.83
N SER A 993 -32.37 -28.90 -20.75
CA SER A 993 -32.55 -29.23 -22.17
C SER A 993 -31.35 -29.98 -22.75
N ALA A 994 -30.12 -29.68 -22.32
CA ALA A 994 -28.94 -30.45 -22.73
C ALA A 994 -28.99 -31.90 -22.17
N ILE A 995 -29.50 -32.12 -20.95
CA ILE A 995 -29.74 -33.47 -20.39
C ILE A 995 -30.79 -34.23 -21.20
N ASP A 996 -31.89 -33.57 -21.59
CA ASP A 996 -32.94 -34.17 -22.41
C ASP A 996 -32.40 -34.57 -23.80
N ASP A 997 -31.62 -33.70 -24.44
CA ASP A 997 -30.96 -33.98 -25.72
C ASP A 997 -29.98 -35.16 -25.62
N ILE A 998 -29.17 -35.25 -24.56
CA ILE A 998 -28.28 -36.40 -24.34
C ILE A 998 -29.09 -37.68 -24.20
N ASN A 999 -30.19 -37.67 -23.44
CA ASN A 999 -31.04 -38.85 -23.26
C ASN A 999 -31.75 -39.30 -24.55
N ALA A 1000 -31.97 -38.39 -25.51
CA ALA A 1000 -32.49 -38.73 -26.83
C ALA A 1000 -31.48 -39.46 -27.74
N LEU A 1001 -30.18 -39.46 -27.39
CA LEU A 1001 -29.14 -40.10 -28.21
C LEU A 1001 -29.16 -41.65 -28.12
N PRO A 1002 -28.83 -42.35 -29.22
CA PRO A 1002 -28.67 -43.81 -29.18
C PRO A 1002 -27.55 -44.20 -28.20
N ARG A 1003 -27.85 -45.13 -27.28
CA ARG A 1003 -26.91 -45.61 -26.23
C ARG A 1003 -26.41 -44.55 -25.25
N ALA A 1004 -27.14 -43.45 -25.05
CA ALA A 1004 -26.78 -42.37 -24.12
C ALA A 1004 -26.23 -42.84 -22.76
N LYS A 1005 -26.93 -43.75 -22.08
CA LYS A 1005 -26.54 -44.29 -20.76
C LYS A 1005 -25.28 -45.16 -20.75
N GLN A 1006 -24.78 -45.59 -21.91
CA GLN A 1006 -23.54 -46.38 -22.02
C GLN A 1006 -22.33 -45.48 -22.34
N ASN A 1007 -22.56 -44.38 -23.05
CA ASN A 1007 -21.50 -43.51 -23.54
C ASN A 1007 -21.30 -42.25 -22.68
N PHE A 1008 -22.36 -41.75 -22.02
CA PHE A 1008 -22.41 -40.42 -21.40
C PHE A 1008 -22.92 -40.42 -19.94
N GLU A 1009 -22.72 -41.52 -19.20
CA GLU A 1009 -23.22 -41.66 -17.83
C GLU A 1009 -22.61 -40.62 -16.86
N LYS A 1010 -21.33 -40.29 -17.02
CA LYS A 1010 -20.61 -39.32 -16.17
C LYS A 1010 -21.08 -37.89 -16.44
N GLU A 1011 -21.27 -37.56 -17.71
CA GLU A 1011 -21.74 -36.29 -18.22
C GLU A 1011 -23.18 -36.02 -17.75
N LEU A 1012 -24.05 -37.03 -17.85
CA LEU A 1012 -25.41 -36.97 -17.30
C LEU A 1012 -25.40 -36.76 -15.77
N ALA A 1013 -24.52 -37.44 -15.04
CA ALA A 1013 -24.39 -37.27 -13.59
C ALA A 1013 -23.91 -35.86 -13.21
N LEU A 1014 -22.91 -35.32 -13.92
CA LEU A 1014 -22.40 -33.95 -13.72
C LEU A 1014 -23.47 -32.90 -14.01
N LEU A 1015 -24.13 -32.96 -15.18
CA LEU A 1015 -25.18 -31.99 -15.54
C LEU A 1015 -26.40 -32.10 -14.60
N THR A 1016 -26.75 -33.30 -14.13
CA THR A 1016 -27.79 -33.47 -13.10
C THR A 1016 -27.37 -32.80 -11.78
N ARG A 1017 -26.10 -32.90 -11.37
CA ARG A 1017 -25.59 -32.17 -10.18
C ARG A 1017 -25.62 -30.65 -10.41
N VAL A 1018 -25.24 -30.16 -11.59
CA VAL A 1018 -25.36 -28.73 -11.94
C VAL A 1018 -26.79 -28.23 -11.77
N THR A 1019 -27.79 -28.91 -12.33
CA THR A 1019 -29.20 -28.45 -12.23
C THR A 1019 -29.73 -28.45 -10.79
N PHE A 1020 -29.22 -29.32 -9.92
CA PHE A 1020 -29.50 -29.28 -8.48
C PHE A 1020 -28.92 -28.01 -7.83
N VAL A 1021 -27.63 -27.73 -8.06
CA VAL A 1021 -26.93 -26.56 -7.49
C VAL A 1021 -27.53 -25.24 -8.00
N MET A 1022 -27.85 -25.14 -9.29
CA MET A 1022 -28.56 -24.00 -9.86
C MET A 1022 -29.97 -23.81 -9.28
N THR A 1023 -30.64 -24.89 -8.83
CA THR A 1023 -31.93 -24.80 -8.13
C THR A 1023 -31.73 -24.22 -6.72
N GLU A 1024 -30.66 -24.58 -6.03
CA GLU A 1024 -30.28 -23.98 -4.74
C GLU A 1024 -29.95 -22.48 -4.88
N ALA A 1025 -29.11 -22.10 -5.87
CA ALA A 1025 -28.80 -20.70 -6.16
C ALA A 1025 -30.06 -19.87 -6.47
N ARG A 1026 -30.98 -20.42 -7.28
CA ARG A 1026 -32.29 -19.80 -7.57
C ARG A 1026 -33.11 -19.59 -6.29
N ASP A 1027 -33.14 -20.57 -5.39
CA ASP A 1027 -33.94 -20.52 -4.16
C ASP A 1027 -33.33 -19.59 -3.09
N LEU A 1028 -32.05 -19.21 -3.22
CA LEU A 1028 -31.40 -18.13 -2.48
C LEU A 1028 -31.71 -16.75 -3.09
N LEU A 1029 -31.55 -16.59 -4.40
CA LEU A 1029 -31.91 -15.36 -5.13
C LEU A 1029 -33.39 -14.99 -4.97
N ALA A 1030 -34.28 -16.00 -4.87
CA ALA A 1030 -35.71 -15.82 -4.60
C ALA A 1030 -36.03 -15.31 -3.17
N LYS A 1031 -35.07 -15.34 -2.24
CA LYS A 1031 -35.16 -14.77 -0.88
C LYS A 1031 -34.41 -13.42 -0.76
N PRO A 1032 -34.26 -12.70 -1.89
CA PRO A 1032 -33.25 -11.67 -2.11
C PRO A 1032 -31.90 -11.85 -1.39
N ASP A 1033 -31.33 -13.06 -1.37
CA ASP A 1033 -29.97 -13.28 -0.88
C ASP A 1033 -28.97 -13.27 -2.06
N THR A 1034 -28.11 -12.27 -2.08
CA THR A 1034 -27.00 -12.08 -3.04
C THR A 1034 -25.63 -12.32 -2.41
N GLY A 1035 -25.59 -12.70 -1.14
CA GLY A 1035 -24.36 -12.79 -0.38
C GLY A 1035 -23.50 -14.02 -0.73
N ALA A 1036 -22.51 -14.27 0.13
CA ALA A 1036 -21.57 -15.38 -0.02
C ALA A 1036 -22.20 -16.77 -0.28
N PRO A 1037 -23.37 -17.16 0.30
CA PRO A 1037 -23.98 -18.46 -0.01
C PRO A 1037 -24.39 -18.61 -1.48
N THR A 1038 -25.02 -17.57 -2.05
CA THR A 1038 -25.48 -17.55 -3.44
C THR A 1038 -24.30 -17.61 -4.41
N VAL A 1039 -23.30 -16.74 -4.20
CA VAL A 1039 -22.07 -16.70 -5.01
C VAL A 1039 -21.28 -18.01 -4.92
N ALA A 1040 -21.36 -18.72 -3.80
CA ALA A 1040 -20.76 -20.05 -3.66
C ALA A 1040 -21.51 -21.12 -4.47
N ALA A 1041 -22.84 -21.13 -4.45
CA ALA A 1041 -23.64 -22.05 -5.26
C ALA A 1041 -23.44 -21.82 -6.77
N GLU A 1042 -23.50 -20.56 -7.23
CA GLU A 1042 -23.16 -20.19 -8.62
C GLU A 1042 -21.74 -20.62 -8.99
N THR A 1043 -20.78 -20.56 -8.05
CA THR A 1043 -19.40 -21.01 -8.30
C THR A 1043 -19.27 -22.53 -8.36
N GLU A 1044 -19.98 -23.30 -7.51
CA GLU A 1044 -20.04 -24.77 -7.64
C GLU A 1044 -20.66 -25.17 -8.99
N ALA A 1045 -21.70 -24.48 -9.45
CA ALA A 1045 -22.29 -24.71 -10.78
C ALA A 1045 -21.29 -24.44 -11.92
N ILE A 1046 -20.52 -23.36 -11.85
CA ILE A 1046 -19.45 -23.03 -12.82
C ILE A 1046 -18.35 -24.11 -12.83
N GLU A 1047 -17.88 -24.56 -11.66
CA GLU A 1047 -16.83 -25.59 -11.56
C GLU A 1047 -17.30 -26.93 -12.14
N LEU A 1048 -18.54 -27.34 -11.84
CA LEU A 1048 -19.15 -28.56 -12.41
C LEU A 1048 -19.38 -28.47 -13.92
N LEU A 1049 -19.77 -27.29 -14.44
CA LEU A 1049 -19.91 -27.05 -15.88
C LEU A 1049 -18.55 -27.07 -16.61
N LEU A 1050 -17.51 -26.49 -16.01
CA LEU A 1050 -16.13 -26.59 -16.51
C LEU A 1050 -15.65 -28.06 -16.53
N GLN A 1051 -16.01 -28.84 -15.52
CA GLN A 1051 -15.71 -30.28 -15.49
C GLN A 1051 -16.48 -31.06 -16.58
N ALA A 1052 -17.74 -30.69 -16.85
CA ALA A 1052 -18.53 -31.29 -17.93
C ALA A 1052 -18.03 -30.89 -19.34
N GLN A 1053 -17.49 -29.69 -19.50
CA GLN A 1053 -16.89 -29.22 -20.76
C GLN A 1053 -15.53 -29.87 -21.04
N ARG A 1054 -14.67 -30.01 -20.02
CA ARG A 1054 -13.31 -30.55 -20.16
C ARG A 1054 -13.30 -32.08 -20.24
N GLN A 1055 -13.61 -32.61 -21.42
CA GLN A 1055 -13.55 -34.04 -21.73
C GLN A 1055 -12.13 -34.61 -21.47
N PRO A 1056 -11.94 -35.62 -20.61
CA PRO A 1056 -10.63 -36.23 -20.38
C PRO A 1056 -10.28 -37.17 -21.56
N PRO A 1057 -9.10 -37.02 -22.19
CA PRO A 1057 -8.68 -37.94 -23.25
C PRO A 1057 -8.38 -39.33 -22.65
N GLY A 1058 -9.10 -40.36 -23.12
CA GLY A 1058 -8.77 -41.76 -22.80
C GLY A 1058 -9.33 -42.30 -21.48
N GLY A 1059 -10.66 -42.20 -21.28
CA GLY A 1059 -11.37 -42.83 -20.16
C GLY A 1059 -11.78 -44.30 -20.34
N GLY A 1060 -11.04 -45.11 -21.10
CA GLY A 1060 -11.35 -46.51 -21.41
C GLY A 1060 -10.11 -47.39 -21.42
N GLY A 1061 -10.11 -48.47 -20.62
CA GLY A 1061 -8.88 -49.23 -20.30
C GLY A 1061 -8.39 -50.19 -21.39
N GLY A 1062 -7.07 -50.39 -21.44
CA GLY A 1062 -6.40 -51.38 -22.28
C GLY A 1062 -4.93 -51.03 -22.50
N GLY A 1063 -4.03 -51.63 -21.72
CA GLY A 1063 -2.58 -51.40 -21.87
C GLY A 1063 -1.99 -52.16 -23.05
N GLY A 1064 -1.16 -51.49 -23.84
CA GLY A 1064 -0.35 -52.06 -24.92
C GLY A 1064 0.50 -50.97 -25.55
N GLY A 1065 1.82 -51.07 -25.44
CA GLY A 1065 2.74 -50.04 -25.95
C GLY A 1065 3.50 -50.51 -27.18
N ASP A 1066 3.59 -49.65 -28.19
CA ASP A 1066 4.76 -49.50 -29.06
C ASP A 1066 4.67 -48.15 -29.82
N PRO A 1067 5.67 -47.26 -29.77
CA PRO A 1067 5.61 -45.96 -30.45
C PRO A 1067 6.24 -46.04 -31.85
N GLY A 1068 5.45 -46.25 -32.90
CA GLY A 1068 5.99 -46.36 -34.26
C GLY A 1068 4.99 -46.19 -35.41
N GLY A 1069 4.89 -44.97 -35.94
CA GLY A 1069 4.52 -44.72 -37.34
C GLY A 1069 3.23 -43.94 -37.61
N GLY A 1070 3.33 -42.95 -38.51
CA GLY A 1070 2.23 -42.49 -39.36
C GLY A 1070 1.10 -41.71 -38.68
N GLY A 1071 1.28 -40.39 -38.51
CA GLY A 1071 0.23 -39.51 -38.03
C GLY A 1071 -0.95 -39.37 -39.01
N THR A 1072 -1.98 -40.22 -38.85
CA THR A 1072 -3.35 -39.92 -39.29
C THR A 1072 -4.35 -40.51 -38.27
N ALA A 1073 -5.33 -39.70 -37.86
CA ALA A 1073 -6.55 -40.11 -37.16
C ALA A 1073 -6.42 -40.91 -35.83
N GLN A 1074 -5.74 -40.38 -34.80
CA GLN A 1074 -5.92 -40.88 -33.43
C GLN A 1074 -5.75 -39.86 -32.28
N SER A 1075 -6.23 -38.63 -32.50
CA SER A 1075 -6.46 -37.61 -31.44
C SER A 1075 -7.95 -37.23 -31.28
N ALA A 1076 -8.85 -37.87 -32.03
CA ALA A 1076 -10.28 -37.62 -32.04
C ALA A 1076 -10.97 -38.21 -30.79
N SER A 1077 -11.03 -37.44 -29.70
CA SER A 1077 -11.92 -37.74 -28.56
C SER A 1077 -12.60 -36.51 -27.93
N ALA A 1078 -12.25 -35.29 -28.36
CA ALA A 1078 -12.95 -34.07 -27.96
C ALA A 1078 -13.35 -33.21 -29.17
N THR A 1079 -14.51 -32.58 -29.08
CA THR A 1079 -15.00 -31.57 -30.05
C THR A 1079 -14.09 -30.33 -30.01
N ALA A 1080 -13.61 -29.87 -31.17
CA ALA A 1080 -12.70 -28.71 -31.25
C ALA A 1080 -13.34 -27.43 -30.69
N LEU A 1081 -14.67 -27.30 -30.76
CA LEU A 1081 -15.42 -26.20 -30.16
C LEU A 1081 -15.23 -26.10 -28.63
N SER A 1082 -15.05 -27.24 -27.94
CA SER A 1082 -14.84 -27.29 -26.49
C SER A 1082 -13.52 -26.63 -26.06
N GLU A 1083 -12.51 -26.65 -26.92
CA GLU A 1083 -11.19 -26.03 -26.71
C GLU A 1083 -11.20 -24.50 -26.91
N LEU A 1084 -12.31 -23.92 -27.38
CA LEU A 1084 -12.48 -22.48 -27.60
C LEU A 1084 -13.33 -21.79 -26.53
N GLY A 1085 -13.88 -22.52 -25.56
CA GLY A 1085 -14.77 -21.96 -24.54
C GLY A 1085 -14.09 -21.15 -23.42
N PRO A 1086 -14.86 -20.49 -22.54
CA PRO A 1086 -14.29 -19.80 -21.39
C PRO A 1086 -13.55 -20.79 -20.46
N GLY A 1087 -12.28 -20.52 -20.16
CA GLY A 1087 -11.46 -21.36 -19.30
C GLY A 1087 -10.76 -22.55 -19.99
N SER A 1088 -10.74 -22.62 -21.32
CA SER A 1088 -9.97 -23.64 -22.07
C SER A 1088 -8.52 -23.21 -22.35
N ASP A 1089 -7.72 -23.02 -21.31
CA ASP A 1089 -6.26 -22.89 -21.48
C ASP A 1089 -5.70 -24.24 -21.99
N ALA A 1090 -5.48 -24.34 -23.31
CA ALA A 1090 -4.99 -25.55 -23.98
C ALA A 1090 -3.63 -26.06 -23.47
N LYS A 1091 -2.95 -25.28 -22.62
CA LYS A 1091 -1.61 -25.55 -22.05
C LYS A 1091 -1.65 -25.74 -20.51
N ALA A 1092 -2.82 -25.70 -19.86
CA ALA A 1092 -2.95 -25.85 -18.40
C ALA A 1092 -3.14 -27.32 -17.95
N GLN A 1093 -2.23 -27.83 -17.12
CA GLN A 1093 -2.37 -29.16 -16.52
C GLN A 1093 -3.35 -29.17 -15.33
N PRO A 1094 -4.14 -30.24 -15.12
CA PRO A 1094 -5.17 -30.28 -14.10
C PRO A 1094 -4.60 -30.48 -12.69
N VAL A 1095 -4.88 -29.53 -11.79
CA VAL A 1095 -4.85 -29.80 -10.34
C VAL A 1095 -6.24 -30.28 -9.94
N GLN A 1096 -6.41 -31.58 -9.72
CA GLN A 1096 -7.62 -32.12 -9.12
C GLN A 1096 -7.70 -31.67 -7.66
N ARG A 1097 -8.59 -30.71 -7.37
CA ARG A 1097 -9.05 -30.43 -6.00
C ARG A 1097 -10.36 -31.17 -5.80
N GLU A 1098 -10.43 -32.02 -4.79
CA GLU A 1098 -11.70 -32.60 -4.37
C GLU A 1098 -12.62 -31.49 -3.83
N VAL A 1099 -13.79 -31.32 -4.46
CA VAL A 1099 -14.79 -30.35 -4.02
C VAL A 1099 -15.42 -30.85 -2.71
N LYS A 1100 -14.86 -30.44 -1.58
CA LYS A 1100 -15.49 -30.62 -0.27
C LYS A 1100 -16.77 -29.80 -0.24
N GLN A 1101 -17.92 -30.47 -0.15
CA GLN A 1101 -19.22 -29.83 0.06
C GLN A 1101 -19.15 -28.90 1.29
N SER A 1102 -19.41 -27.61 1.07
CA SER A 1102 -19.30 -26.55 2.08
C SER A 1102 -20.51 -26.53 3.03
N THR A 1103 -20.75 -27.63 3.73
CA THR A 1103 -21.58 -27.58 4.94
C THR A 1103 -20.92 -26.64 5.94
N GLY A 1104 -21.66 -25.63 6.41
CA GLY A 1104 -21.09 -24.47 7.08
C GLY A 1104 -20.43 -24.78 8.44
N LYS A 1105 -19.13 -25.12 8.41
CA LYS A 1105 -18.15 -25.05 9.53
C LYS A 1105 -16.74 -25.44 9.05
N ALA A 1106 -16.08 -24.56 8.29
CA ALA A 1106 -14.64 -24.65 8.05
C ALA A 1106 -14.05 -23.24 7.94
N GLY A 1107 -13.02 -22.94 8.74
CA GLY A 1107 -12.23 -21.73 8.58
C GLY A 1107 -11.34 -21.81 7.34
N ARG A 1108 -10.80 -20.67 6.90
CA ARG A 1108 -9.85 -20.58 5.78
C ARG A 1108 -8.75 -21.65 5.92
N GLU A 1109 -8.69 -22.62 5.01
CA GLU A 1109 -7.52 -23.50 4.91
C GLU A 1109 -6.33 -22.67 4.39
N PHE A 1110 -5.38 -22.38 5.28
CA PHE A 1110 -4.14 -21.71 4.89
C PHE A 1110 -3.27 -22.65 4.01
N PRO A 1111 -2.43 -22.09 3.10
CA PRO A 1111 -1.45 -22.87 2.33
C PRO A 1111 -0.57 -23.75 3.22
N GLU A 1112 -0.09 -24.88 2.70
CA GLU A 1112 0.72 -25.83 3.48
C GLU A 1112 2.00 -25.20 4.04
N GLU A 1113 2.59 -24.23 3.34
CA GLU A 1113 3.72 -23.43 3.82
C GLU A 1113 3.40 -22.69 5.13
N PHE A 1114 2.17 -22.17 5.27
CA PHE A 1114 1.70 -21.50 6.48
C PHE A 1114 1.36 -22.48 7.60
N LYS A 1115 0.87 -23.68 7.28
CA LYS A 1115 0.66 -24.76 8.25
C LYS A 1115 1.99 -25.26 8.79
N ASN A 1116 2.95 -25.57 7.92
CA ASN A 1116 4.30 -25.96 8.30
C ASN A 1116 5.02 -24.85 9.10
N GLY A 1117 4.80 -23.58 8.78
CA GLY A 1117 5.29 -22.43 9.55
C GLY A 1117 4.67 -22.32 10.94
N LEU A 1118 3.35 -22.58 11.07
CA LEU A 1118 2.67 -22.61 12.36
C LEU A 1118 3.06 -23.83 13.21
N ASP A 1119 3.15 -25.01 12.60
CA ASP A 1119 3.56 -26.23 13.30
C ASP A 1119 5.03 -26.14 13.75
N THR A 1120 5.92 -25.53 12.98
CA THR A 1120 7.30 -25.25 13.45
C THR A 1120 7.34 -24.16 14.54
N TYR A 1121 6.46 -23.16 14.49
CA TYR A 1121 6.31 -22.16 15.56
C TYR A 1121 5.79 -22.79 16.87
N PHE A 1122 4.79 -23.67 16.81
CA PHE A 1122 4.26 -24.36 17.99
C PHE A 1122 5.24 -25.40 18.53
N ASN A 1123 5.89 -26.21 17.69
CA ASN A 1123 6.91 -27.16 18.14
C ASN A 1123 8.11 -26.45 18.79
N THR A 1124 8.51 -25.25 18.33
CA THR A 1124 9.59 -24.48 18.99
C THR A 1124 9.16 -23.89 20.34
N LEU A 1125 7.89 -23.52 20.49
CA LEU A 1125 7.28 -23.10 21.76
C LEU A 1125 7.17 -24.26 22.77
N GLU A 1126 6.74 -25.45 22.33
CA GLU A 1126 6.65 -26.65 23.18
C GLU A 1126 8.02 -27.28 23.49
N SER A 1127 9.06 -27.04 22.68
CA SER A 1127 10.42 -27.57 22.91
C SER A 1127 11.26 -26.81 23.95
N SER A 1128 10.73 -25.77 24.57
CA SER A 1128 11.44 -24.99 25.61
C SER A 1128 11.26 -25.63 26.99
N PRO A 1129 12.28 -26.22 27.62
CA PRO A 1129 12.13 -26.84 28.94
C PRO A 1129 12.01 -25.78 30.04
N GLU A 1130 11.24 -26.11 31.08
CA GLU A 1130 11.20 -25.34 32.32
C GLU A 1130 12.62 -25.20 32.93
N ALA A 1131 12.99 -23.99 33.31
CA ALA A 1131 14.18 -23.71 34.11
C ALA A 1131 13.74 -23.03 35.41
N ASP A 1132 14.29 -23.53 36.53
CA ASP A 1132 13.79 -23.31 37.89
C ASP A 1132 13.67 -21.83 38.34
N ALA A 1133 12.73 -21.63 39.26
CA ALA A 1133 12.62 -20.41 40.03
C ALA A 1133 13.76 -20.30 41.07
N GLN A 1134 14.42 -19.13 41.13
CA GLN A 1134 15.03 -18.62 42.36
C GLN A 1134 15.11 -17.08 42.33
N ALA A 1135 14.48 -16.46 43.32
CA ALA A 1135 14.57 -15.01 43.60
C ALA A 1135 15.96 -14.66 44.21
N PRO A 1136 16.38 -13.38 44.30
CA PRO A 1136 15.60 -12.26 44.85
C PRO A 1136 15.04 -11.24 43.86
#